data_AF-A0A7X9RIU0-F1
#
_entry.id   AF-A0A7X9RIU0-F1
#
_cell.length_a   1.000
_cell.length_b   1.000
_cell.length_c   1.000
_cell.angle_alpha   90.00
_cell.angle_beta   90.00
_cell.angle_gamma   90.00
#
_symmetry.space_group_name_H-M   'P 1'
#
loop_
_entity.id
_entity.type
_entity.pdbx_description
1 polymer ?
#
loop_
_entity_poly.entity_id
_entity_poly.type
_entity_poly.pdbx_seq_one_letter_code
_entity_poly.pdbx_strand_id
1 'polypeptide(L)'
;MRIGLFTDAYLPDINGVVSSVATLKEALEKKGHTVYVVSNHKGTNIVMEDHVLRLGGLELKKFYGYKMSSPIQIGAEKYIRDMNLDVIHVQTEAGVGIFARQMARQLHIPLVYTYHTMYEDYTHYVNPLDIETIEKMGRKAVQSLSRMLGNGAQAVIAPSEKTKQALIQYGVTTPIYIVPTGLDLSLFEKDNLDQERIEHIREEIGLRKDDHVVVFVGRIAKEKSIDVPIRAIAKSSDPHLHLVIVGGGTDEDYYKEIVAQCNVEDRVHFLGKKPKEQIAYYYAAFDCFVSASLTETQGMTYLESLATGLPIFGRRDEVLSELLEEGNTGYYFDDEEELLRKWEMYFSLSDQEKQEMQVQCVEKTKPYSTSMFASKALAVYEQAIDSYHRAFTVEKVKMVDDFVKLTLKRDSDEEPVTLRMPVDDYFDLKIALRTELDAYIVEDYLAMQNYYKAYSILKKKVFQKDHTAYQIKKTAMRKLDLSQEEAESIIEEFEKRHWIDDRQYALDKVQAWSTYGYGKKKMASKLKEAGVAPSYIEEACAQVEPEDELNAAMKSAQRIMATIREQSDRLKRQTIIQKLISKGYSVEVAKQAGDSIELDGDEKEALYLSLKKAKRMYASLEEPKRTNKIRIYCLRKGFSVMQIDEVLESESK
;
A
#
# COMPACT_ATOMS: atom_id res chain seq x y z
N MET A 1 23.35 0.43 -19.75
CA MET A 1 22.32 1.48 -19.75
C MET A 1 22.95 2.84 -20.07
N ARG A 2 22.15 3.79 -20.53
CA ARG A 2 22.48 5.19 -20.80
C ARG A 2 21.75 6.05 -19.76
N ILE A 3 22.49 6.61 -18.82
CA ILE A 3 21.94 7.22 -17.59
C ILE A 3 22.18 8.72 -17.64
N GLY A 4 21.16 9.54 -17.40
CA GLY A 4 21.33 11.00 -17.27
C GLY A 4 21.22 11.45 -15.83
N LEU A 5 22.32 11.95 -15.25
CA LEU A 5 22.35 12.57 -13.92
C LEU A 5 22.12 14.08 -14.03
N PHE A 6 21.01 14.59 -13.49
CA PHE A 6 20.59 15.98 -13.62
C PHE A 6 20.79 16.72 -12.30
N THR A 7 21.69 17.72 -12.27
CA THR A 7 22.10 18.41 -11.04
C THR A 7 22.51 19.87 -11.27
N ASP A 8 22.10 20.79 -10.40
CA ASP A 8 22.65 22.16 -10.38
C ASP A 8 24.03 22.24 -9.70
N ALA A 9 24.49 21.16 -9.06
CA ALA A 9 25.78 21.07 -8.40
C ALA A 9 26.64 19.97 -9.03
N TYR A 10 27.67 20.37 -9.79
CA TYR A 10 28.67 19.46 -10.34
C TYR A 10 30.05 20.13 -10.42
N LEU A 11 31.09 19.34 -10.73
CA LEU A 11 32.47 19.83 -10.83
C LEU A 11 32.56 21.10 -11.69
N PRO A 12 33.44 22.08 -11.40
CA PRO A 12 34.47 22.08 -10.36
C PRO A 12 33.98 22.56 -8.98
N ASP A 13 32.67 22.70 -8.76
CA ASP A 13 32.16 23.13 -7.46
C ASP A 13 32.46 22.06 -6.37
N ILE A 14 32.65 22.48 -5.12
CA ILE A 14 33.07 21.58 -4.02
C ILE A 14 31.98 21.56 -2.94
N ASN A 15 31.21 20.45 -2.89
CA ASN A 15 30.28 20.15 -1.80
C ASN A 15 29.90 18.66 -1.83
N GLY A 16 29.11 18.24 -0.84
CA GLY A 16 28.69 16.84 -0.71
C GLY A 16 27.86 16.29 -1.87
N VAL A 17 26.99 17.12 -2.47
CA VAL A 17 26.19 16.72 -3.65
C VAL A 17 27.09 16.47 -4.85
N VAL A 18 28.09 17.34 -5.08
CA VAL A 18 29.06 17.14 -6.16
C VAL A 18 29.81 15.83 -5.96
N SER A 19 30.30 15.56 -4.75
CA SER A 19 30.97 14.30 -4.42
C SER A 19 30.06 13.10 -4.70
N SER A 20 28.80 13.15 -4.28
CA SER A 20 27.84 12.06 -4.51
C SER A 20 27.61 11.79 -6.00
N VAL A 21 27.35 12.83 -6.80
CA VAL A 21 27.09 12.70 -8.24
C VAL A 21 28.34 12.25 -9.00
N ALA A 22 29.52 12.78 -8.68
CA ALA A 22 30.78 12.39 -9.30
C ALA A 22 31.13 10.93 -9.00
N THR A 23 31.03 10.52 -7.74
CA THR A 23 31.27 9.13 -7.34
C THR A 23 30.27 8.18 -8.00
N LEU A 24 28.99 8.55 -8.07
CA LEU A 24 27.98 7.74 -8.75
C LEU A 24 28.29 7.58 -10.24
N LYS A 25 28.64 8.67 -10.93
CA LYS A 25 29.02 8.65 -12.35
C LYS A 25 30.16 7.65 -12.57
N GLU A 26 31.27 7.81 -11.87
CA GLU A 26 32.45 6.97 -12.03
C GLU A 26 32.16 5.50 -11.71
N ALA A 27 31.41 5.22 -10.64
CA ALA A 27 31.08 3.87 -10.24
C ALA A 27 30.14 3.15 -11.23
N LEU A 28 29.20 3.89 -11.83
CA LEU A 28 28.33 3.37 -12.90
C LEU A 28 29.11 3.14 -14.20
N GLU A 29 30.02 4.04 -14.58
CA GLU A 29 30.89 3.87 -15.75
C GLU A 29 31.84 2.69 -15.60
N LYS A 30 32.42 2.48 -14.41
CA LYS A 30 33.23 1.29 -14.08
C LYS A 30 32.44 -0.02 -14.26
N LYS A 31 31.11 0.02 -14.13
CA LYS A 31 30.21 -1.12 -14.38
C LYS A 31 29.79 -1.26 -15.85
N GLY A 32 30.31 -0.43 -16.75
CA GLY A 32 30.05 -0.50 -18.19
C GLY A 32 28.83 0.29 -18.68
N HIS A 33 28.27 1.17 -17.85
CA HIS A 33 27.16 2.04 -18.24
C HIS A 33 27.69 3.34 -18.87
N THR A 34 26.91 3.94 -19.78
CA THR A 34 27.20 5.29 -20.30
C THR A 34 26.49 6.30 -19.42
N VAL A 35 27.22 7.23 -18.81
CA VAL A 35 26.62 8.21 -17.89
C VAL A 35 26.84 9.62 -18.42
N TYR A 36 25.74 10.35 -18.57
CA TYR A 36 25.70 11.75 -18.88
C TYR A 36 25.44 12.56 -17.62
N VAL A 37 26.07 13.73 -17.48
CA VAL A 37 25.76 14.69 -16.43
C VAL A 37 25.19 15.94 -17.07
N VAL A 38 23.96 16.29 -16.74
CA VAL A 38 23.34 17.55 -17.14
C VAL A 38 23.43 18.49 -15.94
N SER A 39 24.22 19.55 -16.10
CA SER A 39 24.45 20.52 -15.04
C SER A 39 24.46 21.94 -15.57
N ASN A 40 24.81 22.91 -14.74
CA ASN A 40 24.82 24.31 -15.11
C ASN A 40 26.25 24.87 -15.23
N HIS A 41 26.34 26.04 -15.85
CA HIS A 41 27.51 26.89 -15.77
C HIS A 41 27.12 28.37 -15.80
N LYS A 42 28.08 29.24 -15.49
CA LYS A 42 27.88 30.68 -15.62
C LYS A 42 27.90 31.07 -17.11
N GLY A 43 26.76 31.51 -17.62
CA GLY A 43 26.62 31.95 -19.00
C GLY A 43 25.25 31.62 -19.58
N THR A 44 25.08 31.92 -20.86
CA THR A 44 23.84 31.68 -21.62
C THR A 44 23.95 30.54 -22.62
N ASN A 45 25.15 30.04 -22.87
CA ASN A 45 25.39 29.03 -23.88
C ASN A 45 25.10 27.63 -23.33
N ILE A 46 24.86 26.69 -24.23
CA ILE A 46 24.82 25.26 -23.91
C ILE A 46 26.12 24.66 -24.44
N VAL A 47 26.85 23.95 -23.59
CA VAL A 47 28.16 23.36 -23.93
C VAL A 47 28.14 21.88 -23.57
N MET A 48 28.64 21.04 -24.46
CA MET A 48 28.76 19.60 -24.25
C MET A 48 30.23 19.21 -24.27
N GLU A 49 30.72 18.67 -23.15
CA GLU A 49 32.12 18.26 -22.97
C GLU A 49 32.15 16.94 -22.19
N ASP A 50 32.76 15.89 -22.75
CA ASP A 50 32.98 14.60 -22.07
C ASP A 50 31.76 14.04 -21.32
N HIS A 51 30.64 13.92 -22.04
CA HIS A 51 29.34 13.49 -21.48
C HIS A 51 28.74 14.43 -20.42
N VAL A 52 29.27 15.64 -20.27
CA VAL A 52 28.73 16.68 -19.40
C VAL A 52 28.08 17.78 -20.25
N LEU A 53 26.76 17.90 -20.16
CA LEU A 53 26.00 18.98 -20.77
C LEU A 53 25.85 20.12 -19.75
N ARG A 54 26.47 21.25 -20.04
CA ARG A 54 26.40 22.49 -19.26
C ARG A 54 25.33 23.40 -19.83
N LEU A 55 24.30 23.64 -19.04
CA LEU A 55 23.18 24.53 -19.31
C LEU A 55 23.51 25.96 -18.85
N GLY A 56 22.86 26.94 -19.47
CA GLY A 56 22.99 28.33 -19.08
C GLY A 56 22.41 28.59 -17.68
N GLY A 57 23.11 29.36 -16.86
CA GLY A 57 22.75 29.65 -15.48
C GLY A 57 23.27 30.99 -14.97
N LEU A 58 22.61 31.50 -13.93
CA LEU A 58 22.97 32.72 -13.23
C LEU A 58 23.72 32.39 -11.93
N GLU A 59 24.80 33.11 -11.66
CA GLU A 59 25.58 32.97 -10.42
C GLU A 59 24.99 33.86 -9.32
N LEU A 60 24.56 33.25 -8.22
CA LEU A 60 24.01 33.92 -7.05
C LEU A 60 25.12 34.17 -6.01
N LYS A 61 25.82 35.30 -6.12
CA LYS A 61 26.96 35.65 -5.25
C LYS A 61 26.66 35.57 -3.74
N LYS A 62 25.42 35.88 -3.32
CA LYS A 62 24.98 35.83 -1.92
C LYS A 62 24.75 34.41 -1.39
N PHE A 63 24.74 33.41 -2.27
CA PHE A 63 24.57 31.99 -1.93
C PHE A 63 25.84 31.22 -2.28
N TYR A 64 27.00 31.60 -1.74
CA TYR A 64 28.27 30.89 -1.98
C TYR A 64 28.70 30.78 -3.46
N GLY A 65 28.26 31.70 -4.32
CA GLY A 65 28.50 31.59 -5.77
C GLY A 65 27.71 30.47 -6.44
N TYR A 66 26.64 29.98 -5.79
CA TYR A 66 25.77 28.94 -6.33
C TYR A 66 25.21 29.37 -7.68
N LYS A 67 25.35 28.49 -8.65
CA LYS A 67 24.83 28.68 -10.00
C LYS A 67 23.45 28.05 -10.04
N MET A 68 22.47 28.80 -10.52
CA MET A 68 21.11 28.31 -10.69
C MET A 68 20.73 28.44 -12.15
N SER A 69 20.38 27.32 -12.78
CA SER A 69 19.83 27.33 -14.12
C SER A 69 18.35 27.70 -14.12
N SER A 70 17.93 28.37 -15.19
CA SER A 70 16.51 28.49 -15.51
C SER A 70 15.93 27.10 -15.79
N PRO A 71 14.71 26.77 -15.34
CA PRO A 71 14.01 25.57 -15.76
C PRO A 71 13.74 25.52 -17.28
N ILE A 72 13.75 26.68 -17.95
CA ILE A 72 13.55 26.82 -19.39
C ILE A 72 14.92 26.92 -20.06
N GLN A 73 15.30 25.88 -20.80
CA GLN A 73 16.57 25.79 -21.52
C GLN A 73 16.31 25.56 -23.02
N ILE A 74 16.25 26.67 -23.78
CA ILE A 74 15.92 26.64 -25.21
C ILE A 74 17.01 25.87 -25.97
N GLY A 75 16.61 24.86 -26.74
CA GLY A 75 17.52 24.05 -27.56
C GLY A 75 18.21 22.89 -26.83
N ALA A 76 18.12 22.82 -25.50
CA ALA A 76 18.71 21.73 -24.72
C ALA A 76 18.04 20.37 -25.00
N GLU A 77 16.74 20.36 -25.35
CA GLU A 77 15.97 19.14 -25.67
C GLU A 77 16.66 18.28 -26.74
N LYS A 78 17.23 18.90 -27.78
CA LYS A 78 17.93 18.18 -28.85
C LYS A 78 19.07 17.33 -28.30
N TYR A 79 19.88 17.89 -27.41
CA TYR A 79 20.97 17.17 -26.77
C TYR A 79 20.46 16.00 -25.94
N ILE A 80 19.40 16.19 -25.15
CA ILE A 80 18.83 15.13 -24.33
C ILE A 80 18.26 13.99 -25.20
N ARG A 81 17.62 14.34 -26.32
CA ARG A 81 17.12 13.35 -27.29
C ARG A 81 18.26 12.54 -27.91
N ASP A 82 19.33 13.22 -28.34
CA ASP A 82 20.51 12.58 -28.95
C ASP A 82 21.27 11.68 -27.95
N MET A 83 21.11 11.92 -26.64
CA MET A 83 21.66 11.04 -25.61
C MET A 83 20.96 9.68 -25.52
N ASN A 84 19.74 9.50 -26.03
CA ASN A 84 18.97 8.24 -25.95
C ASN A 84 19.04 7.62 -24.54
N LEU A 85 18.59 8.35 -23.53
CA LEU A 85 18.69 7.92 -22.13
C LEU A 85 17.65 6.82 -21.81
N ASP A 86 18.08 5.80 -21.09
CA ASP A 86 17.21 4.76 -20.53
C ASP A 86 16.53 5.25 -19.24
N VAL A 87 17.18 6.16 -18.49
CA VAL A 87 16.66 6.72 -17.23
C VAL A 87 17.23 8.11 -16.99
N ILE A 88 16.38 9.01 -16.47
CA ILE A 88 16.76 10.32 -15.95
C ILE A 88 16.78 10.24 -14.42
N HIS A 89 17.89 10.63 -13.81
CA HIS A 89 18.05 10.69 -12.37
C HIS A 89 18.32 12.12 -11.90
N VAL A 90 17.35 12.69 -11.20
CA VAL A 90 17.38 14.04 -10.66
C VAL A 90 18.04 14.07 -9.30
N GLN A 91 18.97 15.01 -9.12
CA GLN A 91 19.79 15.19 -7.90
C GLN A 91 19.56 16.56 -7.25
N THR A 92 18.58 17.34 -7.74
CA THR A 92 18.22 18.67 -7.22
C THR A 92 16.77 19.01 -7.51
N GLU A 93 16.17 19.90 -6.74
CA GLU A 93 14.74 20.16 -6.73
C GLU A 93 14.33 21.28 -7.68
N ALA A 94 15.18 22.30 -7.78
CA ALA A 94 14.94 23.49 -8.57
C ALA A 94 15.66 23.40 -9.92
N GLY A 95 15.64 24.49 -10.70
CA GLY A 95 16.48 24.65 -11.89
C GLY A 95 16.53 23.42 -12.81
N VAL A 96 17.68 22.75 -12.82
CA VAL A 96 17.95 21.56 -13.65
C VAL A 96 17.02 20.40 -13.30
N GLY A 97 16.58 20.25 -12.05
CA GLY A 97 15.62 19.22 -11.63
C GLY A 97 14.24 19.39 -12.25
N ILE A 98 13.73 20.63 -12.31
CA ILE A 98 12.45 20.92 -12.98
C ILE A 98 12.58 20.66 -14.49
N PHE A 99 13.71 21.08 -15.08
CA PHE A 99 14.01 20.81 -16.48
C PHE A 99 14.06 19.30 -16.78
N ALA A 100 14.71 18.52 -15.93
CA ALA A 100 14.81 17.07 -16.05
C ALA A 100 13.43 16.40 -16.03
N ARG A 101 12.55 16.79 -15.11
CA ARG A 101 11.16 16.29 -15.05
C ARG A 101 10.38 16.63 -16.32
N GLN A 102 10.59 17.81 -16.90
CA GLN A 102 9.99 18.18 -18.17
C GLN A 102 10.49 17.27 -19.31
N MET A 103 11.80 17.04 -19.39
CA MET A 103 12.40 16.17 -20.40
C MET A 103 11.95 14.72 -20.26
N ALA A 104 11.90 14.18 -19.04
CA ALA A 104 11.38 12.85 -18.77
C ALA A 104 9.96 12.65 -19.33
N ARG A 105 9.08 13.64 -19.11
CA ARG A 105 7.70 13.61 -19.64
C ARG A 105 7.63 13.76 -21.16
N GLN A 106 8.41 14.66 -21.76
CA GLN A 106 8.36 14.94 -23.20
C GLN A 106 8.99 13.84 -24.04
N LEU A 107 10.01 13.16 -23.49
CA LEU A 107 10.77 12.12 -24.18
C LEU A 107 10.36 10.71 -23.76
N HIS A 108 9.38 10.56 -22.86
CA HIS A 108 8.90 9.29 -22.34
C HIS A 108 10.00 8.44 -21.70
N ILE A 109 10.77 9.05 -20.79
CA ILE A 109 11.91 8.42 -20.11
C ILE A 109 11.58 8.32 -18.61
N PRO A 110 11.81 7.16 -17.96
CA PRO A 110 11.57 7.01 -16.52
C PRO A 110 12.46 7.97 -15.71
N LEU A 111 11.89 8.42 -14.60
CA LEU A 111 12.46 9.43 -13.72
C LEU A 111 12.72 8.83 -12.33
N VAL A 112 13.95 8.98 -11.85
CA VAL A 112 14.35 8.74 -10.46
C VAL A 112 14.75 10.06 -9.83
N TYR A 113 14.51 10.23 -8.54
CA TYR A 113 14.83 11.46 -7.80
C TYR A 113 15.57 11.15 -6.50
N THR A 114 16.72 11.79 -6.24
CA THR A 114 17.41 11.74 -4.94
C THR A 114 17.23 13.03 -4.15
N TYR A 115 16.93 12.92 -2.85
CA TYR A 115 16.87 14.05 -1.92
C TYR A 115 18.16 14.20 -1.11
N HIS A 116 18.99 15.20 -1.44
CA HIS A 116 20.31 15.38 -0.79
C HIS A 116 20.31 16.35 0.39
N THR A 117 19.51 17.42 0.32
CA THR A 117 19.63 18.57 1.23
C THR A 117 18.29 18.84 1.90
N MET A 118 18.27 18.79 3.24
CA MET A 118 17.13 19.24 4.04
C MET A 118 17.07 20.77 4.04
N TYR A 119 16.61 21.37 2.94
CA TYR A 119 16.61 22.84 2.78
C TYR A 119 15.81 23.59 3.87
N GLU A 120 14.94 22.90 4.61
CA GLU A 120 14.29 23.47 5.79
C GLU A 120 15.27 23.95 6.85
N ASP A 121 16.42 23.29 6.95
CA ASP A 121 17.46 23.64 7.92
C ASP A 121 18.36 24.77 7.42
N TYR A 122 18.25 25.11 6.12
CA TYR A 122 19.05 26.16 5.45
C TYR A 122 18.25 27.45 5.20
N THR A 123 17.01 27.53 5.68
CA THR A 123 16.12 28.69 5.47
C THR A 123 16.65 30.01 6.06
N HIS A 124 17.54 29.94 7.05
CA HIS A 124 18.21 31.11 7.63
C HIS A 124 19.13 31.83 6.63
N TYR A 125 19.67 31.14 5.62
CA TYR A 125 20.47 31.76 4.54
C TYR A 125 19.63 32.59 3.55
N VAL A 126 18.34 32.29 3.40
CA VAL A 126 17.41 33.06 2.56
C VAL A 126 16.67 34.16 3.32
N ASN A 127 16.83 34.23 4.65
CA ASN A 127 16.15 35.15 5.53
C ASN A 127 17.12 35.95 6.43
N PRO A 128 18.00 36.80 5.87
CA PRO A 128 18.96 37.59 6.65
C PRO A 128 18.32 38.63 7.60
N LEU A 129 16.98 38.73 7.62
CA LEU A 129 16.20 39.63 8.47
C LEU A 129 15.38 38.89 9.54
N ASP A 130 15.55 37.57 9.71
CA ASP A 130 14.82 36.72 10.68
C ASP A 130 13.29 36.92 10.66
N ILE A 131 12.72 37.20 9.47
CA ILE A 131 11.28 37.34 9.30
C ILE A 131 10.66 35.95 9.28
N GLU A 132 10.06 35.52 10.39
CA GLU A 132 9.46 34.20 10.60
C GLU A 132 8.51 33.76 9.47
N THR A 133 7.82 34.74 8.84
CA THR A 133 6.92 34.49 7.71
C THR A 133 7.64 34.04 6.44
N ILE A 134 8.82 34.61 6.15
CA ILE A 134 9.64 34.25 4.97
C ILE A 134 10.19 32.83 5.14
N GLU A 135 10.62 32.49 6.36
CA GLU A 135 11.12 31.16 6.69
C GLU A 135 10.05 30.07 6.51
N LYS A 136 8.85 30.31 7.05
CA LYS A 136 7.69 29.41 6.90
C LYS A 136 7.27 29.24 5.43
N MET A 137 7.32 30.30 4.64
CA MET A 137 7.01 30.25 3.21
C MET A 137 8.08 29.48 2.42
N GLY A 138 9.36 29.70 2.70
CA GLY A 138 10.47 28.98 2.09
C GLY A 138 10.42 27.47 2.37
N ARG A 139 10.18 27.10 3.63
CA ARG A 139 9.99 25.70 4.06
C ARG A 139 8.86 25.04 3.27
N LYS A 140 7.67 25.66 3.22
CA LYS A 140 6.53 25.14 2.44
C LYS A 140 6.83 25.03 0.94
N ALA A 141 7.58 25.97 0.38
CA ALA A 141 7.97 25.93 -1.03
C ALA A 141 8.87 24.72 -1.32
N VAL A 142 9.89 24.47 -0.48
CA VAL A 142 10.75 23.29 -0.58
C VAL A 142 9.93 22.01 -0.45
N GLN A 143 9.11 21.88 0.61
CA GLN A 143 8.26 20.71 0.82
C GLN A 143 7.37 20.43 -0.40
N SER A 144 6.75 21.48 -0.95
CA SER A 144 5.91 21.38 -2.15
C SER A 144 6.71 20.93 -3.38
N LEU A 145 7.93 21.45 -3.54
CA LEU A 145 8.81 21.12 -4.67
C LEU A 145 9.33 19.68 -4.57
N SER A 146 9.79 19.26 -3.40
CA SER A 146 10.19 17.87 -3.10
C SER A 146 9.03 16.91 -3.29
N ARG A 147 7.82 17.25 -2.82
CA ARG A 147 6.60 16.46 -3.07
C ARG A 147 6.30 16.34 -4.57
N MET A 148 6.38 17.45 -5.29
CA MET A 148 6.06 17.52 -6.72
C MET A 148 7.02 16.68 -7.57
N LEU A 149 8.32 16.70 -7.24
CA LEU A 149 9.32 15.88 -7.89
C LEU A 149 9.22 14.41 -7.46
N GLY A 150 9.12 14.13 -6.16
CA GLY A 150 8.97 12.78 -5.62
C GLY A 150 7.78 12.05 -6.22
N ASN A 151 6.59 12.67 -6.18
CA ASN A 151 5.36 12.10 -6.76
C ASN A 151 5.29 12.20 -8.29
N GLY A 152 6.30 12.82 -8.91
CA GLY A 152 6.47 12.83 -10.37
C GLY A 152 7.45 11.79 -10.89
N ALA A 153 8.20 11.13 -10.00
CA ALA A 153 9.18 10.09 -10.30
C ALA A 153 8.57 8.68 -10.13
N GLN A 154 9.20 7.68 -10.74
CA GLN A 154 8.86 6.26 -10.55
C GLN A 154 9.50 5.71 -9.26
N ALA A 155 10.64 6.26 -8.87
CA ALA A 155 11.34 5.90 -7.64
C ALA A 155 12.03 7.12 -7.03
N VAL A 156 12.10 7.13 -5.70
CA VAL A 156 12.83 8.14 -4.94
C VAL A 156 13.97 7.47 -4.18
N ILE A 157 15.14 8.10 -4.16
CA ILE A 157 16.29 7.69 -3.38
C ILE A 157 16.47 8.68 -2.22
N ALA A 158 16.64 8.13 -1.02
CA ALA A 158 17.03 8.87 0.17
C ALA A 158 18.40 8.38 0.64
N PRO A 159 19.35 9.26 1.00
CA PRO A 159 20.66 8.83 1.49
C PRO A 159 20.63 8.24 2.91
N SER A 160 19.55 8.46 3.67
CA SER A 160 19.41 8.03 5.07
C SER A 160 17.94 7.81 5.46
N GLU A 161 17.68 7.14 6.58
CA GLU A 161 16.32 7.01 7.12
C GLU A 161 15.74 8.39 7.49
N LYS A 162 16.56 9.29 8.06
CA LYS A 162 16.18 10.67 8.38
C LYS A 162 15.60 11.42 7.16
N THR A 163 16.29 11.35 6.02
CA THR A 163 15.84 12.01 4.77
C THR A 163 14.61 11.35 4.16
N LYS A 164 14.49 10.02 4.28
CA LYS A 164 13.27 9.29 3.90
C LYS A 164 12.06 9.71 4.73
N GLN A 165 12.21 9.80 6.06
CA GLN A 165 11.12 10.23 6.93
C GLN A 165 10.68 11.66 6.63
N ALA A 166 11.62 12.57 6.33
CA ALA A 166 11.27 13.91 5.88
C ALA A 166 10.45 13.91 4.58
N LEU A 167 10.83 13.13 3.57
CA LEU A 167 10.06 13.01 2.32
C LEU A 167 8.64 12.47 2.55
N ILE A 168 8.49 11.48 3.45
CA ILE A 168 7.17 10.96 3.86
C ILE A 168 6.34 12.06 4.51
N GLN A 169 6.92 12.84 5.43
CA GLN A 169 6.24 13.98 6.05
C GLN A 169 5.89 15.06 5.03
N TYR A 170 6.70 15.23 3.99
CA TYR A 170 6.39 16.09 2.86
C TYR A 170 5.30 15.51 1.97
N GLY A 171 4.75 14.32 2.23
CA GLY A 171 3.67 13.73 1.44
C GLY A 171 4.14 13.12 0.12
N VAL A 172 5.39 12.67 0.06
CA VAL A 172 5.86 11.80 -1.02
C VAL A 172 5.26 10.41 -0.83
N THR A 173 4.55 9.92 -1.84
CA THR A 173 3.88 8.61 -1.85
C THR A 173 4.57 7.59 -2.75
N THR A 174 5.43 8.06 -3.67
CA THR A 174 6.28 7.21 -4.50
C THR A 174 7.20 6.35 -3.62
N PRO A 175 7.51 5.10 -3.99
CA PRO A 175 8.47 4.27 -3.25
C PRO A 175 9.81 4.98 -3.02
N ILE A 176 10.23 5.04 -1.75
CA ILE A 176 11.50 5.67 -1.32
C ILE A 176 12.48 4.58 -0.90
N TYR A 177 13.63 4.51 -1.58
CA TYR A 177 14.72 3.56 -1.34
C TYR A 177 15.86 4.24 -0.61
N ILE A 178 16.39 3.59 0.43
CA ILE A 178 17.55 4.11 1.15
C ILE A 178 18.81 3.66 0.42
N VAL A 179 19.47 4.60 -0.25
CA VAL A 179 20.73 4.37 -0.96
C VAL A 179 21.72 5.43 -0.50
N PRO A 180 22.53 5.14 0.54
CA PRO A 180 23.58 6.04 0.97
C PRO A 180 24.58 6.30 -0.16
N THR A 181 25.04 7.55 -0.28
CA THR A 181 26.19 7.89 -1.12
C THR A 181 27.37 7.01 -0.76
N GLY A 182 27.91 6.33 -1.77
CA GLY A 182 29.16 5.59 -1.64
C GLY A 182 30.34 6.53 -1.66
N LEU A 183 31.35 6.23 -0.87
CA LEU A 183 32.61 6.97 -0.83
C LEU A 183 33.74 6.08 -1.34
N ASP A 184 34.74 6.72 -1.94
CA ASP A 184 35.99 6.06 -2.30
C ASP A 184 36.89 5.99 -1.06
N LEU A 185 36.62 4.98 -0.23
CA LEU A 185 37.25 4.82 1.08
C LEU A 185 38.66 4.23 1.00
N SER A 186 39.09 3.71 -0.15
CA SER A 186 40.47 3.21 -0.30
C SER A 186 41.51 4.31 -0.09
N LEU A 187 41.15 5.58 -0.34
CA LEU A 187 42.01 6.72 -0.05
C LEU A 187 42.18 6.99 1.46
N PHE A 188 41.29 6.45 2.30
CA PHE A 188 41.26 6.66 3.75
C PHE A 188 41.80 5.46 4.53
N GLU A 189 42.07 4.33 3.85
CA GLU A 189 42.74 3.18 4.46
C GLU A 189 44.17 3.56 4.85
N LYS A 190 44.50 3.43 6.16
CA LYS A 190 45.82 3.79 6.70
C LYS A 190 46.98 3.11 5.95
N ASP A 191 46.81 1.87 5.52
CA ASP A 191 47.84 1.10 4.79
C ASP A 191 48.19 1.69 3.41
N ASN A 192 47.32 2.54 2.85
CA ASN A 192 47.55 3.22 1.57
C ASN A 192 48.18 4.61 1.73
N LEU A 193 48.41 5.07 2.96
CA LEU A 193 48.93 6.40 3.27
C LEU A 193 50.43 6.36 3.56
N ASP A 194 51.11 7.41 3.11
CA ASP A 194 52.53 7.64 3.39
C ASP A 194 52.72 8.08 4.85
N GLN A 195 53.34 7.22 5.65
CA GLN A 195 53.56 7.42 7.08
C GLN A 195 54.44 8.65 7.39
N GLU A 196 55.47 8.92 6.57
CA GLU A 196 56.33 10.10 6.79
C GLU A 196 55.52 11.40 6.65
N ARG A 197 54.57 11.41 5.71
CA ARG A 197 53.68 12.55 5.50
C ARG A 197 52.68 12.73 6.64
N ILE A 198 52.18 11.65 7.22
CA ILE A 198 51.30 11.69 8.39
C ILE A 198 52.05 12.33 9.58
N GLU A 199 53.28 11.89 9.83
CA GLU A 199 54.12 12.41 10.91
C GLU A 199 54.46 13.89 10.69
N HIS A 200 54.79 14.26 9.45
CA HIS A 200 55.09 15.65 9.09
C HIS A 200 53.93 16.62 9.34
N ILE A 201 52.67 16.19 9.19
CA ILE A 201 51.51 17.04 9.48
C ILE A 201 51.49 17.48 10.96
N ARG A 202 51.85 16.59 11.89
CA ARG A 202 51.91 16.94 13.32
C ARG A 202 53.04 17.93 13.59
N GLU A 203 54.20 17.72 12.95
CA GLU A 203 55.37 18.60 13.08
C GLU A 203 55.09 20.01 12.54
N GLU A 204 54.45 20.14 11.37
CA GLU A 204 54.10 21.44 10.76
C GLU A 204 53.20 22.29 11.67
N ILE A 205 52.34 21.66 12.47
CA ILE A 205 51.43 22.32 13.41
C ILE A 205 52.12 22.62 14.75
N GLY A 206 53.29 22.02 15.00
CA GLY A 206 54.01 22.13 16.26
C GLY A 206 53.48 21.20 17.37
N LEU A 207 52.81 20.11 16.99
CA LEU A 207 52.27 19.11 17.92
C LEU A 207 53.35 18.10 18.30
N ARG A 208 53.38 17.71 19.58
CA ARG A 208 54.25 16.67 20.11
C ARG A 208 53.63 15.29 19.88
N LYS A 209 54.47 14.26 20.09
CA LYS A 209 54.07 12.86 19.91
C LYS A 209 53.07 12.40 20.98
N ASP A 210 53.15 12.97 22.18
CA ASP A 210 52.31 12.68 23.34
C ASP A 210 51.06 13.58 23.43
N ASP A 211 50.89 14.53 22.51
CA ASP A 211 49.69 15.37 22.48
C ASP A 211 48.46 14.58 22.00
N HIS A 212 47.34 14.78 22.70
CA HIS A 212 46.02 14.26 22.38
C HIS A 212 45.34 15.18 21.37
N VAL A 213 45.15 14.73 20.13
CA VAL A 213 44.68 15.61 19.06
C VAL A 213 43.32 15.18 18.53
N VAL A 214 42.35 16.06 18.66
CA VAL A 214 41.01 15.89 18.11
C VAL A 214 40.90 16.68 16.81
N VAL A 215 40.33 16.08 15.76
CA VAL A 215 40.15 16.75 14.47
C VAL A 215 38.69 17.00 14.14
N PHE A 216 38.42 18.22 13.67
CA PHE A 216 37.22 18.56 12.92
C PHE A 216 37.60 18.73 11.44
N VAL A 217 36.83 18.11 10.56
CA VAL A 217 36.98 18.26 9.10
C VAL A 217 35.64 18.66 8.52
N GLY A 218 35.59 19.79 7.80
CA GLY A 218 34.37 20.22 7.14
C GLY A 218 34.29 21.71 6.84
N ARG A 219 33.12 22.14 6.37
CA ARG A 219 32.83 23.58 6.18
C ARG A 219 32.76 24.28 7.53
N ILE A 220 33.44 25.42 7.65
CA ILE A 220 33.34 26.28 8.84
C ILE A 220 32.09 27.15 8.72
N ALA A 221 31.01 26.71 9.34
CA ALA A 221 29.71 27.39 9.33
C ALA A 221 28.98 27.17 10.66
N LYS A 222 28.07 28.08 11.02
CA LYS A 222 27.40 28.09 12.33
C LYS A 222 26.67 26.79 12.66
N GLU A 223 26.05 26.15 11.66
CA GLU A 223 25.32 24.90 11.85
C GLU A 223 26.23 23.73 12.27
N LYS A 224 27.57 23.85 12.11
CA LYS A 224 28.53 22.84 12.56
C LYS A 224 28.88 22.94 14.04
N SER A 225 28.46 24.02 14.71
CA SER A 225 28.64 24.26 16.15
C SER A 225 30.06 23.98 16.65
N ILE A 226 31.07 24.45 15.92
CA ILE A 226 32.49 24.26 16.27
C ILE A 226 32.86 24.96 17.60
N ASP A 227 32.00 25.85 18.10
CA ASP A 227 32.11 26.46 19.41
C ASP A 227 32.02 25.44 20.55
N VAL A 228 31.27 24.35 20.40
CA VAL A 228 31.16 23.29 21.41
C VAL A 228 32.52 22.61 21.66
N PRO A 229 33.22 22.05 20.63
CA PRO A 229 34.55 21.49 20.85
C PRO A 229 35.58 22.54 21.30
N ILE A 230 35.52 23.80 20.82
CA ILE A 230 36.42 24.86 21.32
C ILE A 230 36.22 25.10 22.82
N ARG A 231 34.97 25.19 23.28
CA ARG A 231 34.65 25.38 24.71
C ARG A 231 35.02 24.16 25.55
N ALA A 232 34.92 22.95 24.99
CA ALA A 232 35.38 21.73 25.66
C ALA A 232 36.90 21.77 25.90
N ILE A 233 37.70 22.20 24.90
CA ILE A 233 39.15 22.43 25.07
C ILE A 233 39.40 23.46 26.18
N ALA A 234 38.66 24.57 26.19
CA ALA A 234 38.81 25.61 27.21
C ALA A 234 38.51 25.13 28.64
N LYS A 235 37.59 24.17 28.81
CA LYS A 235 37.28 23.54 30.10
C LYS A 235 38.28 22.45 30.50
N SER A 236 39.05 21.89 29.55
CA SER A 236 40.04 20.84 29.82
C SER A 236 41.22 21.36 30.62
N SER A 237 41.56 20.63 31.69
CA SER A 237 42.79 20.85 32.47
C SER A 237 44.02 20.21 31.85
N ASP A 238 43.85 19.38 30.81
CA ASP A 238 44.94 18.75 30.07
C ASP A 238 45.55 19.75 29.05
N PRO A 239 46.80 20.21 29.26
CA PRO A 239 47.46 21.11 28.31
C PRO A 239 47.89 20.39 27.03
N HIS A 240 47.87 19.05 27.00
CA HIS A 240 48.19 18.23 25.83
C HIS A 240 46.98 17.95 24.93
N LEU A 241 45.78 18.41 25.30
CA LEU A 241 44.58 18.24 24.49
C LEU A 241 44.44 19.38 23.48
N HIS A 242 44.58 19.06 22.20
CA HIS A 242 44.49 20.01 21.08
C HIS A 242 43.29 19.72 20.18
N LEU A 243 42.75 20.77 19.57
CA LEU A 243 41.74 20.70 18.52
C LEU A 243 42.32 21.22 17.21
N VAL A 244 42.24 20.42 16.15
CA VAL A 244 42.64 20.80 14.80
C VAL A 244 41.40 20.95 13.92
N ILE A 245 41.26 22.10 13.28
CA ILE A 245 40.14 22.45 12.41
C ILE A 245 40.64 22.50 10.97
N VAL A 246 40.22 21.51 10.17
CA VAL A 246 40.57 21.39 8.74
C VAL A 246 39.36 21.77 7.89
N GLY A 247 39.53 22.80 7.06
CA GLY A 247 38.47 23.33 6.22
C GLY A 247 38.43 24.85 6.25
N GLY A 248 37.40 25.42 5.62
CA GLY A 248 37.18 26.86 5.61
C GLY A 248 35.70 27.17 5.42
N GLY A 249 35.33 28.43 5.62
CA GLY A 249 33.95 28.86 5.49
C GLY A 249 33.74 30.28 5.97
N THR A 250 32.50 30.74 5.95
CA THR A 250 32.13 32.15 6.20
C THR A 250 32.29 32.56 7.65
N ASP A 251 32.27 31.60 8.58
CA ASP A 251 32.22 31.85 10.01
C ASP A 251 33.57 31.57 10.70
N GLU A 252 34.66 31.54 9.93
CA GLU A 252 36.01 31.30 10.48
C GLU A 252 36.43 32.38 11.48
N ASP A 253 36.20 33.66 11.17
CA ASP A 253 36.52 34.76 12.08
C ASP A 253 35.70 34.69 13.37
N TYR A 254 34.43 34.29 13.28
CA TYR A 254 33.57 34.07 14.45
C TYR A 254 34.14 33.03 15.40
N TYR A 255 34.65 31.91 14.90
CA TYR A 255 35.26 30.88 15.75
C TYR A 255 36.64 31.29 16.28
N LYS A 256 37.43 32.05 15.51
CA LYS A 256 38.70 32.63 15.99
C LYS A 256 38.47 33.60 17.16
N GLU A 257 37.41 34.39 17.12
CA GLU A 257 37.01 35.25 18.25
C GLU A 257 36.65 34.42 19.50
N ILE A 258 35.96 33.28 19.35
CA ILE A 258 35.66 32.38 20.47
C ILE A 258 36.94 31.77 21.07
N VAL A 259 37.87 31.34 20.22
CA VAL A 259 39.18 30.83 20.67
C VAL A 259 39.91 31.86 21.52
N ALA A 260 39.95 33.12 21.06
CA ALA A 260 40.57 34.22 21.80
C ALA A 260 39.85 34.54 23.13
N GLN A 261 38.51 34.54 23.13
CA GLN A 261 37.72 34.73 24.36
C GLN A 261 37.96 33.61 25.39
N CYS A 262 38.22 32.39 24.91
CA CYS A 262 38.51 31.23 25.73
C CYS A 262 39.98 31.12 26.16
N ASN A 263 40.88 31.93 25.62
CA ASN A 263 42.34 31.86 25.83
C ASN A 263 42.91 30.46 25.52
N VAL A 264 42.60 29.91 24.34
CA VAL A 264 43.05 28.58 23.88
C VAL A 264 43.72 28.60 22.51
N GLU A 265 44.31 29.73 22.13
CA GLU A 265 45.01 29.95 20.86
C GLU A 265 46.19 28.99 20.64
N ASP A 266 46.81 28.51 21.72
CA ASP A 266 47.90 27.53 21.72
C ASP A 266 47.41 26.09 21.53
N ARG A 267 46.11 25.83 21.74
CA ARG A 267 45.51 24.50 21.68
C ARG A 267 44.53 24.30 20.51
N VAL A 268 44.08 25.36 19.85
CA VAL A 268 43.15 25.30 18.72
C VAL A 268 43.79 25.77 17.42
N HIS A 269 43.91 24.87 16.44
CA HIS A 269 44.67 25.07 15.21
C HIS A 269 43.76 25.14 13.98
N PHE A 270 43.73 26.26 13.27
CA PHE A 270 43.01 26.40 12.01
C PHE A 270 43.95 26.17 10.81
N LEU A 271 43.69 25.12 10.02
CA LEU A 271 44.58 24.75 8.89
C LEU A 271 44.08 25.22 7.52
N GLY A 272 42.88 25.80 7.46
CA GLY A 272 42.26 26.24 6.21
C GLY A 272 41.82 25.08 5.31
N LYS A 273 41.39 25.43 4.09
CA LYS A 273 40.93 24.45 3.09
C LYS A 273 42.10 23.62 2.55
N LYS A 274 41.90 22.31 2.43
CA LYS A 274 42.87 21.37 1.88
C LYS A 274 42.31 20.66 0.63
N PRO A 275 43.17 20.29 -0.34
CA PRO A 275 42.74 19.48 -1.48
C PRO A 275 42.17 18.14 -1.02
N LYS A 276 41.18 17.62 -1.75
CA LYS A 276 40.46 16.37 -1.39
C LYS A 276 41.43 15.20 -1.19
N GLU A 277 42.47 15.12 -2.02
CA GLU A 277 43.47 14.06 -2.03
C GLU A 277 44.36 14.08 -0.78
N GLN A 278 44.34 15.17 0.00
CA GLN A 278 45.12 15.31 1.23
C GLN A 278 44.30 15.05 2.50
N ILE A 279 42.96 15.03 2.41
CA ILE A 279 42.08 14.98 3.58
C ILE A 279 42.30 13.70 4.41
N ALA A 280 42.53 12.56 3.75
CA ALA A 280 42.82 11.30 4.43
C ALA A 280 44.05 11.36 5.36
N TYR A 281 45.10 12.09 4.96
CA TYR A 281 46.29 12.27 5.79
C TYR A 281 45.98 13.05 7.08
N TYR A 282 45.07 14.02 7.02
CA TYR A 282 44.63 14.75 8.22
C TYR A 282 43.79 13.86 9.14
N TYR A 283 42.93 13.00 8.62
CA TYR A 283 42.25 12.00 9.46
C TYR A 283 43.25 11.03 10.11
N ALA A 284 44.30 10.61 9.39
CA ALA A 284 45.27 9.65 9.89
C ALA A 284 46.28 10.25 10.89
N ALA A 285 46.51 11.56 10.88
CA ALA A 285 47.49 12.24 11.72
C ALA A 285 47.04 12.47 13.18
N PHE A 286 45.75 12.29 13.46
CA PHE A 286 45.15 12.66 14.75
C PHE A 286 44.41 11.48 15.39
N ASP A 287 43.91 11.69 16.61
CA ASP A 287 43.57 10.60 17.53
C ASP A 287 42.06 10.31 17.60
N CYS A 288 41.21 11.31 17.41
CA CYS A 288 39.76 11.12 17.20
C CYS A 288 39.11 12.24 16.38
N PHE A 289 37.93 11.96 15.81
CA PHE A 289 37.15 12.93 15.05
C PHE A 289 36.05 13.54 15.91
N VAL A 290 35.79 14.84 15.77
CA VAL A 290 34.64 15.49 16.41
C VAL A 290 33.74 16.20 15.40
N SER A 291 32.43 16.05 15.57
CA SER A 291 31.44 16.90 14.92
C SER A 291 30.27 17.19 15.86
N ALA A 292 30.05 18.48 16.12
CA ALA A 292 28.95 19.00 16.92
C ALA A 292 27.77 19.47 16.08
N SER A 293 27.70 19.05 14.81
CA SER A 293 26.73 19.55 13.83
C SER A 293 25.29 19.47 14.35
N LEU A 294 24.53 20.55 14.16
CA LEU A 294 23.11 20.64 14.51
C LEU A 294 22.22 19.86 13.54
N THR A 295 22.67 19.72 12.30
CA THR A 295 21.98 18.99 11.25
C THR A 295 22.97 18.31 10.33
N GLU A 296 22.71 17.03 10.05
CA GLU A 296 23.37 16.24 9.03
C GLU A 296 22.33 15.50 8.19
N THR A 297 22.62 15.31 6.90
CA THR A 297 21.74 14.54 6.00
C THR A 297 22.21 13.09 5.85
N GLN A 298 23.51 12.91 5.55
CA GLN A 298 24.14 11.60 5.44
C GLN A 298 25.45 11.49 6.24
N GLY A 299 26.14 12.62 6.49
CA GLY A 299 27.32 12.61 7.35
C GLY A 299 28.55 11.92 6.74
N MET A 300 28.94 12.31 5.52
CA MET A 300 30.10 11.72 4.82
C MET A 300 31.41 11.85 5.59
N THR A 301 31.62 12.94 6.34
CA THR A 301 32.82 13.14 7.15
C THR A 301 32.95 12.14 8.31
N TYR A 302 31.82 11.59 8.79
CA TYR A 302 31.84 10.49 9.76
C TYR A 302 32.35 9.20 9.10
N LEU A 303 31.88 8.89 7.90
CA LEU A 303 32.35 7.73 7.14
C LEU A 303 33.84 7.84 6.79
N GLU A 304 34.30 9.03 6.40
CA GLU A 304 35.71 9.30 6.15
C GLU A 304 36.58 9.09 7.40
N SER A 305 36.10 9.53 8.59
CA SER A 305 36.81 9.28 9.85
C SER A 305 36.88 7.80 10.16
N LEU A 306 35.74 7.10 10.10
CA LEU A 306 35.64 5.68 10.41
C LEU A 306 36.51 4.84 9.47
N ALA A 307 36.59 5.21 8.19
CA ALA A 307 37.42 4.51 7.21
C ALA A 307 38.91 4.60 7.53
N THR A 308 39.33 5.70 8.17
CA THR A 308 40.71 5.88 8.68
C THR A 308 40.93 5.21 10.05
N GLY A 309 39.91 4.53 10.57
CA GLY A 309 39.90 3.95 11.92
C GLY A 309 39.69 4.99 13.02
N LEU A 310 39.30 6.22 12.69
CA LEU A 310 39.22 7.32 13.65
C LEU A 310 37.83 7.34 14.34
N PRO A 311 37.75 7.14 15.67
CA PRO A 311 36.47 7.09 16.37
C PRO A 311 35.77 8.45 16.37
N ILE A 312 34.44 8.40 16.31
CA ILE A 312 33.58 9.59 16.20
C ILE A 312 33.18 10.09 17.59
N PHE A 313 33.37 11.38 17.82
CA PHE A 313 32.69 12.13 18.88
C PHE A 313 31.62 12.96 18.20
N GLY A 314 30.37 12.54 18.36
CA GLY A 314 29.25 13.08 17.59
C GLY A 314 28.15 13.61 18.48
N ARG A 315 27.63 14.81 18.17
CA ARG A 315 26.35 15.23 18.73
C ARG A 315 25.25 14.27 18.29
N ARG A 316 24.33 13.88 19.19
CA ARG A 316 23.24 12.94 18.88
C ARG A 316 22.42 13.42 17.68
N ASP A 317 22.41 12.62 16.61
CA ASP A 317 21.63 12.82 15.39
C ASP A 317 21.26 11.45 14.82
N GLU A 318 20.08 11.33 14.19
CA GLU A 318 19.61 10.07 13.58
C GLU A 318 20.58 9.49 12.55
N VAL A 319 21.34 10.34 11.84
CA VAL A 319 22.35 9.92 10.86
C VAL A 319 23.46 9.08 11.49
N LEU A 320 23.78 9.31 12.77
CA LEU A 320 24.82 8.58 13.48
C LEU A 320 24.36 7.22 14.01
N SER A 321 23.06 6.95 14.05
CA SER A 321 22.52 5.72 14.65
C SER A 321 23.10 4.43 14.04
N GLU A 322 23.45 4.44 12.76
CA GLU A 322 24.06 3.30 12.06
C GLU A 322 25.61 3.35 12.01
N LEU A 323 26.21 4.49 12.38
CA LEU A 323 27.65 4.74 12.25
C LEU A 323 28.39 4.71 13.61
N LEU A 324 27.76 5.27 14.64
CA LEU A 324 28.31 5.43 15.97
C LEU A 324 27.65 4.45 16.94
N GLU A 325 28.45 3.50 17.41
CA GLU A 325 28.12 2.57 18.47
C GLU A 325 28.94 2.95 19.71
N GLU A 326 28.24 3.38 20.77
CA GLU A 326 28.83 3.95 21.97
C GLU A 326 29.89 3.02 22.58
N GLY A 327 31.13 3.49 22.71
CA GLY A 327 32.25 2.71 23.24
C GLY A 327 32.94 1.77 22.23
N ASN A 328 32.36 1.59 21.04
CA ASN A 328 32.89 0.67 20.01
C ASN A 328 33.41 1.42 18.78
N THR A 329 32.71 2.46 18.31
CA THR A 329 33.16 3.29 17.16
C THR A 329 33.19 4.78 17.47
N GLY A 330 32.92 5.13 18.73
CA GLY A 330 32.84 6.53 19.14
C GLY A 330 31.98 6.74 20.37
N TYR A 331 31.65 8.00 20.62
CA TYR A 331 30.85 8.45 21.76
C TYR A 331 29.91 9.59 21.37
N TYR A 332 28.67 9.50 21.86
CA TYR A 332 27.73 10.61 21.79
C TYR A 332 27.99 11.67 22.86
N PHE A 333 27.65 12.92 22.54
CA PHE A 333 27.59 14.02 23.50
C PHE A 333 26.44 14.99 23.21
N ASP A 334 25.96 15.69 24.24
CA ASP A 334 24.93 16.74 24.12
C ASP A 334 25.49 18.16 24.34
N ASP A 335 26.54 18.29 25.14
CA ASP A 335 27.16 19.57 25.51
C ASP A 335 28.68 19.46 25.64
N GLU A 336 29.36 20.59 25.86
CA GLU A 336 30.83 20.61 25.95
C GLU A 336 31.39 19.89 27.20
N GLU A 337 30.59 19.68 28.26
CA GLU A 337 31.03 18.98 29.47
C GLU A 337 30.97 17.46 29.27
N GLU A 338 29.90 16.96 28.65
CA GLU A 338 29.82 15.57 28.23
C GLU A 338 30.92 15.26 27.20
N LEU A 339 31.13 16.12 26.21
CA LEU A 339 32.20 15.96 25.21
C LEU A 339 33.58 15.84 25.89
N LEU A 340 33.92 16.73 26.82
CA LEU A 340 35.18 16.69 27.54
C LEU A 340 35.34 15.37 28.31
N ARG A 341 34.33 14.94 29.07
CA ARG A 341 34.38 13.66 29.80
C ARG A 341 34.60 12.46 28.87
N LYS A 342 33.97 12.48 27.68
CA LYS A 342 34.14 11.42 26.69
C LYS A 342 35.56 11.41 26.10
N TRP A 343 36.15 12.57 25.82
CA TRP A 343 37.55 12.66 25.42
C TRP A 343 38.49 12.14 26.51
N GLU A 344 38.32 12.59 27.76
CA GLU A 344 39.14 12.12 28.89
C GLU A 344 39.06 10.59 29.04
N MET A 345 37.86 10.02 28.94
CA MET A 345 37.65 8.58 28.97
C MET A 345 38.38 7.88 27.81
N TYR A 346 38.23 8.35 26.57
CA TYR A 346 38.89 7.75 25.41
C TYR A 346 40.42 7.82 25.50
N PHE A 347 40.97 8.97 25.89
CA PHE A 347 42.41 9.12 26.02
C PHE A 347 42.99 8.28 27.16
N SER A 348 42.19 7.94 28.17
CA SER A 348 42.55 7.01 29.26
C SER A 348 42.54 5.52 28.87
N LEU A 349 41.99 5.15 27.72
CA LEU A 349 41.97 3.76 27.24
C LEU A 349 43.39 3.27 26.93
N SER A 350 43.59 1.97 27.13
CA SER A 350 44.82 1.28 26.72
C SER A 350 44.97 1.26 25.19
N ASP A 351 46.21 1.09 24.71
CA ASP A 351 46.47 0.98 23.27
C ASP A 351 45.72 -0.20 22.63
N GLN A 352 45.52 -1.29 23.37
CA GLN A 352 44.75 -2.45 22.91
C GLN A 352 43.27 -2.09 22.68
N GLU A 353 42.63 -1.42 23.63
CA GLU A 353 41.23 -0.98 23.50
C GLU A 353 41.07 0.02 22.35
N LYS A 354 42.03 0.94 22.18
CA LYS A 354 42.05 1.88 21.05
C LYS A 354 42.19 1.14 19.71
N GLN A 355 43.07 0.14 19.62
CA GLN A 355 43.21 -0.68 18.40
C GLN A 355 41.94 -1.46 18.06
N GLU A 356 41.27 -2.05 19.05
CA GLU A 356 39.99 -2.73 18.86
C GLU A 356 38.92 -1.77 18.32
N MET A 357 38.84 -0.56 18.89
CA MET A 357 37.95 0.51 18.41
C MET A 357 38.26 0.91 16.96
N GLN A 358 39.53 1.05 16.59
CA GLN A 358 39.93 1.39 15.21
C GLN A 358 39.46 0.32 14.20
N VAL A 359 39.58 -0.96 14.54
CA VAL A 359 39.08 -2.07 13.70
C VAL A 359 37.57 -1.99 13.54
N GLN A 360 36.83 -1.77 14.63
CA GLN A 360 35.36 -1.63 14.58
C GLN A 360 34.94 -0.42 13.73
N CYS A 361 35.69 0.69 13.79
CA CYS A 361 35.44 1.85 12.96
C CYS A 361 35.51 1.51 11.46
N VAL A 362 36.59 0.86 11.02
CA VAL A 362 36.76 0.47 9.62
C VAL A 362 35.67 -0.49 9.17
N GLU A 363 35.31 -1.47 10.01
CA GLU A 363 34.24 -2.45 9.72
C GLU A 363 32.88 -1.79 9.45
N LYS A 364 32.50 -0.72 10.17
CA LYS A 364 31.23 0.01 9.95
C LYS A 364 31.13 0.63 8.56
N THR A 365 32.25 0.86 7.88
CA THR A 365 32.25 1.54 6.57
C THR A 365 31.98 0.63 5.38
N LYS A 366 32.11 -0.70 5.54
CA LYS A 366 31.97 -1.69 4.45
C LYS A 366 30.70 -1.54 3.60
N PRO A 367 29.50 -1.22 4.16
CA PRO A 367 28.28 -1.04 3.36
C PRO A 367 28.28 0.20 2.46
N TYR A 368 29.23 1.13 2.63
CA TYR A 368 29.26 2.47 2.02
C TYR A 368 30.28 2.62 0.89
N SER A 369 30.71 1.51 0.28
CA SER A 369 31.64 1.55 -0.86
C SER A 369 30.99 2.11 -2.14
N THR A 370 31.82 2.67 -3.04
CA THR A 370 31.40 3.13 -4.37
C THR A 370 30.71 2.05 -5.21
N SER A 371 31.21 0.80 -5.14
CA SER A 371 30.62 -0.34 -5.85
C SER A 371 29.22 -0.70 -5.34
N MET A 372 29.03 -0.68 -4.01
CA MET A 372 27.73 -0.91 -3.39
C MET A 372 26.73 0.19 -3.75
N PHE A 373 27.18 1.44 -3.73
CA PHE A 373 26.36 2.59 -4.12
C PHE A 373 25.84 2.48 -5.56
N ALA A 374 26.72 2.20 -6.52
CA ALA A 374 26.31 2.00 -7.90
C ALA A 374 25.37 0.79 -8.06
N SER A 375 25.62 -0.32 -7.36
CA SER A 375 24.78 -1.52 -7.45
C SER A 375 23.37 -1.27 -6.91
N LYS A 376 23.24 -0.58 -5.78
CA LYS A 376 21.95 -0.18 -5.21
C LYS A 376 21.22 0.82 -6.11
N ALA A 377 21.92 1.82 -6.65
CA ALA A 377 21.33 2.78 -7.58
C ALA A 377 20.83 2.11 -8.88
N LEU A 378 21.60 1.15 -9.43
CA LEU A 378 21.19 0.37 -10.60
C LEU A 378 19.93 -0.44 -10.34
N ALA A 379 19.82 -1.11 -9.19
CA ALA A 379 18.60 -1.84 -8.84
C ALA A 379 17.37 -0.93 -8.80
N VAL A 380 17.51 0.30 -8.27
CA VAL A 380 16.44 1.30 -8.31
C VAL A 380 16.12 1.74 -9.73
N TYR A 381 17.11 1.91 -10.61
CA TYR A 381 16.87 2.25 -12.02
C TYR A 381 16.14 1.15 -12.77
N GLU A 382 16.56 -0.11 -12.59
CA GLU A 382 15.90 -1.26 -13.20
C GLU A 382 14.44 -1.35 -12.77
N GLN A 383 14.16 -1.15 -11.47
CA GLN A 383 12.79 -1.13 -10.96
C GLN A 383 11.98 0.06 -11.49
N ALA A 384 12.58 1.25 -11.58
CA ALA A 384 11.91 2.42 -12.13
C ALA A 384 11.58 2.25 -13.61
N ILE A 385 12.48 1.63 -14.38
CA ILE A 385 12.28 1.31 -15.80
C ILE A 385 11.19 0.25 -15.97
N ASP A 386 11.23 -0.82 -15.18
CA ASP A 386 10.21 -1.88 -15.24
C ASP A 386 8.82 -1.32 -14.90
N SER A 387 8.70 -0.56 -13.79
CA SER A 387 7.44 0.09 -13.40
C SER A 387 6.94 1.05 -14.48
N TYR A 388 7.84 1.83 -15.10
CA TYR A 388 7.48 2.76 -16.16
C TYR A 388 6.94 2.05 -17.41
N HIS A 389 7.64 1.03 -17.91
CA HIS A 389 7.23 0.33 -19.12
C HIS A 389 6.04 -0.60 -18.90
N ARG A 390 5.77 -1.00 -17.65
CA ARG A 390 4.58 -1.80 -17.30
C ARG A 390 3.36 -0.95 -16.97
N ALA A 391 3.49 0.38 -16.89
CA ALA A 391 2.37 1.26 -16.62
C ALA A 391 1.31 1.20 -17.74
N PHE A 392 0.05 1.31 -17.35
CA PHE A 392 -1.08 1.35 -18.24
C PHE A 392 -1.64 2.76 -18.36
N THR A 393 -1.76 3.27 -19.57
CA THR A 393 -2.48 4.51 -19.84
C THR A 393 -3.99 4.24 -19.95
N VAL A 394 -4.80 5.07 -19.28
CA VAL A 394 -6.26 5.04 -19.41
C VAL A 394 -6.68 5.64 -20.76
N GLU A 395 -7.12 4.80 -21.69
CA GLU A 395 -7.61 5.20 -23.02
C GLU A 395 -9.11 5.51 -23.03
N LYS A 396 -9.89 4.83 -22.20
CA LYS A 396 -11.35 4.99 -22.16
C LYS A 396 -11.93 4.78 -20.77
N VAL A 397 -12.89 5.63 -20.44
CA VAL A 397 -13.67 5.54 -19.19
C VAL A 397 -15.15 5.43 -19.55
N LYS A 398 -15.85 4.45 -18.96
CA LYS A 398 -17.30 4.29 -19.12
C LYS A 398 -17.96 3.90 -17.80
N MET A 399 -18.92 4.68 -17.33
CA MET A 399 -19.74 4.33 -16.16
C MET A 399 -20.67 3.15 -16.50
N VAL A 400 -20.71 2.14 -15.62
CA VAL A 400 -21.55 0.92 -15.74
C VAL A 400 -22.06 0.51 -14.36
N ASP A 401 -23.28 0.93 -14.02
CA ASP A 401 -23.94 0.66 -12.73
C ASP A 401 -23.08 1.09 -11.52
N ASP A 402 -22.66 0.15 -10.66
CA ASP A 402 -21.82 0.39 -9.48
C ASP A 402 -20.31 0.41 -9.81
N PHE A 403 -19.95 0.29 -11.09
CA PHE A 403 -18.56 0.18 -11.54
C PHE A 403 -18.23 1.19 -12.63
N VAL A 404 -16.95 1.50 -12.77
CA VAL A 404 -16.37 2.15 -13.93
C VAL A 404 -15.64 1.11 -14.75
N LYS A 405 -15.99 1.02 -16.03
CA LYS A 405 -15.28 0.20 -17.02
C LYS A 405 -14.15 1.03 -17.62
N LEU A 406 -12.91 0.64 -17.32
CA LEU A 406 -11.70 1.24 -17.85
C LEU A 406 -11.16 0.39 -19.01
N THR A 407 -10.75 1.06 -20.09
CA THR A 407 -9.89 0.48 -21.13
C THR A 407 -8.51 1.08 -20.97
N LEU A 408 -7.54 0.20 -20.78
CA LEU A 408 -6.19 0.47 -20.39
C LEU A 408 -5.25 -0.06 -21.47
N LYS A 409 -4.20 0.67 -21.78
CA LYS A 409 -3.20 0.23 -22.75
C LYS A 409 -1.81 0.50 -22.22
N ARG A 410 -0.95 -0.51 -22.28
CA ARG A 410 0.48 -0.38 -22.10
C ARG A 410 1.14 -0.33 -23.47
N ASP A 411 2.24 0.38 -23.61
CA ASP A 411 2.94 0.51 -24.89
C ASP A 411 3.41 -0.83 -25.48
N SER A 412 3.71 -1.81 -24.63
CA SER A 412 4.10 -3.15 -25.06
C SER A 412 2.93 -4.08 -25.41
N ASP A 413 1.68 -3.68 -25.14
CA ASP A 413 0.51 -4.54 -25.35
C ASP A 413 -0.01 -4.38 -26.78
N GLU A 414 -0.22 -5.51 -27.48
CA GLU A 414 -0.85 -5.50 -28.81
C GLU A 414 -2.33 -5.08 -28.74
N GLU A 415 -3.04 -5.52 -27.69
CA GLU A 415 -4.45 -5.22 -27.45
C GLU A 415 -4.68 -4.56 -26.09
N PRO A 416 -5.59 -3.57 -26.00
CA PRO A 416 -5.89 -2.91 -24.75
C PRO A 416 -6.63 -3.84 -23.78
N VAL A 417 -6.24 -3.78 -22.51
CA VAL A 417 -6.87 -4.50 -21.41
C VAL A 417 -8.11 -3.74 -20.94
N THR A 418 -9.14 -4.46 -20.49
CA THR A 418 -10.37 -3.85 -20.00
C THR A 418 -10.77 -4.43 -18.66
N LEU A 419 -11.01 -3.55 -17.68
CA LEU A 419 -11.41 -3.95 -16.33
C LEU A 419 -12.58 -3.13 -15.80
N ARG A 420 -13.27 -3.66 -14.79
CA ARG A 420 -14.24 -2.98 -13.94
C ARG A 420 -13.58 -2.60 -12.63
N MET A 421 -13.80 -1.37 -12.18
CA MET A 421 -13.35 -0.85 -10.90
C MET A 421 -14.56 -0.27 -10.15
N PRO A 422 -14.66 -0.40 -8.82
CA PRO A 422 -15.69 0.29 -8.05
C PRO A 422 -15.70 1.79 -8.32
N VAL A 423 -16.87 2.42 -8.30
CA VAL A 423 -16.99 3.86 -8.56
C VAL A 423 -16.23 4.69 -7.52
N ASP A 424 -16.25 4.27 -6.25
CA ASP A 424 -15.56 4.96 -5.15
C ASP A 424 -14.04 4.96 -5.39
N ASP A 425 -13.46 3.80 -5.64
CA ASP A 425 -12.03 3.64 -5.96
C ASP A 425 -11.59 4.52 -7.15
N TYR A 426 -12.40 4.59 -8.20
CA TYR A 426 -12.10 5.43 -9.37
C TYR A 426 -11.95 6.91 -8.99
N PHE A 427 -12.81 7.41 -8.10
CA PHE A 427 -12.76 8.80 -7.62
C PHE A 427 -11.65 9.02 -6.60
N ASP A 428 -11.42 8.08 -5.69
CA ASP A 428 -10.37 8.16 -4.68
C ASP A 428 -8.98 8.17 -5.31
N LEU A 429 -8.78 7.32 -6.32
CA LEU A 429 -7.55 7.28 -7.13
C LEU A 429 -7.45 8.42 -8.15
N LYS A 430 -8.47 9.28 -8.25
CA LYS A 430 -8.54 10.45 -9.14
C LYS A 430 -8.21 10.10 -10.60
N ILE A 431 -8.74 8.96 -11.05
CA ILE A 431 -8.47 8.46 -12.39
C ILE A 431 -9.20 9.32 -13.42
N ALA A 432 -8.51 9.62 -14.51
CA ALA A 432 -9.04 10.35 -15.66
C ALA A 432 -8.49 9.75 -16.96
N LEU A 433 -8.98 10.27 -18.10
CA LEU A 433 -8.37 9.96 -19.39
C LEU A 433 -6.87 10.34 -19.37
N ARG A 434 -6.03 9.43 -19.88
CA ARG A 434 -4.56 9.54 -19.90
C ARG A 434 -3.89 9.49 -18.53
N THR A 435 -4.61 9.11 -17.47
CA THR A 435 -3.94 8.73 -16.22
C THR A 435 -3.09 7.49 -16.47
N GLU A 436 -1.85 7.51 -15.99
CA GLU A 436 -0.99 6.32 -15.93
C GLU A 436 -1.31 5.55 -14.66
N LEU A 437 -1.62 4.27 -14.81
CA LEU A 437 -1.88 3.33 -13.72
C LEU A 437 -0.74 2.35 -13.61
N ASP A 438 -0.23 2.17 -12.40
CA ASP A 438 0.79 1.16 -12.14
C ASP A 438 0.25 -0.25 -12.43
N ALA A 439 1.13 -1.13 -12.91
CA ALA A 439 0.79 -2.49 -13.29
C ALA A 439 0.17 -3.31 -12.15
N TYR A 440 0.67 -3.16 -10.93
CA TYR A 440 0.19 -3.90 -9.75
C TYR A 440 -1.26 -3.55 -9.43
N ILE A 441 -1.62 -2.27 -9.50
CA ILE A 441 -3.01 -1.82 -9.32
C ILE A 441 -3.91 -2.48 -10.36
N VAL A 442 -3.48 -2.48 -11.62
CA VAL A 442 -4.25 -3.08 -12.71
C VAL A 442 -4.39 -4.59 -12.54
N GLU A 443 -3.32 -5.28 -12.13
CA GLU A 443 -3.32 -6.72 -11.85
C GLU A 443 -4.28 -7.09 -10.70
N ASP A 444 -4.31 -6.30 -9.61
CA ASP A 444 -5.23 -6.50 -8.49
C ASP A 444 -6.70 -6.38 -8.92
N TYR A 445 -7.04 -5.34 -9.68
CA TYR A 445 -8.41 -5.21 -10.20
C TYR A 445 -8.73 -6.28 -11.24
N LEU A 446 -7.76 -6.74 -12.03
CA LEU A 446 -7.96 -7.84 -12.97
C LEU A 446 -8.31 -9.15 -12.24
N ALA A 447 -7.67 -9.43 -11.11
CA ALA A 447 -7.99 -10.58 -10.27
C ALA A 447 -9.43 -10.54 -9.76
N MET A 448 -9.96 -9.35 -9.46
CA MET A 448 -11.32 -9.14 -8.96
C MET A 448 -12.42 -9.15 -10.05
N GLN A 449 -12.09 -9.32 -11.34
CA GLN A 449 -13.08 -9.16 -12.41
C GLN A 449 -14.21 -10.19 -12.37
N ASN A 450 -13.93 -11.41 -11.93
CA ASN A 450 -14.96 -12.43 -11.78
C ASN A 450 -15.93 -12.07 -10.64
N TYR A 451 -15.41 -11.63 -9.50
CA TYR A 451 -16.18 -11.10 -8.39
C TYR A 451 -17.11 -9.96 -8.83
N TYR A 452 -16.59 -8.91 -9.49
CA TYR A 452 -17.41 -7.77 -9.91
C TYR A 452 -18.49 -8.13 -10.93
N LYS A 453 -18.16 -9.00 -11.91
CA LYS A 453 -19.17 -9.51 -12.86
C LYS A 453 -20.27 -10.27 -12.13
N ALA A 454 -19.90 -11.12 -11.18
CA ALA A 454 -20.84 -11.90 -10.40
C ALA A 454 -21.73 -11.01 -9.52
N TYR A 455 -21.15 -9.99 -8.86
CA TYR A 455 -21.88 -8.99 -8.09
C TYR A 455 -22.98 -8.33 -8.91
N SER A 456 -22.68 -7.81 -10.11
CA SER A 456 -23.69 -7.19 -10.98
C SER A 456 -24.81 -8.15 -11.38
N ILE A 457 -24.48 -9.42 -11.68
CA ILE A 457 -25.46 -10.44 -12.07
C ILE A 457 -26.37 -10.78 -10.89
N LEU A 458 -25.80 -11.00 -9.70
CA LEU A 458 -26.56 -11.34 -8.50
C LEU A 458 -27.41 -10.17 -8.03
N LYS A 459 -26.91 -8.94 -8.10
CA LYS A 459 -27.68 -7.72 -7.82
C LYS A 459 -28.92 -7.69 -8.71
N LYS A 460 -28.74 -7.78 -10.04
CA LYS A 460 -29.86 -7.81 -10.98
C LYS A 460 -30.86 -8.94 -10.68
N LYS A 461 -30.38 -10.10 -10.22
CA LYS A 461 -31.22 -11.24 -9.85
C LYS A 461 -32.10 -10.94 -8.62
N VAL A 462 -31.53 -10.33 -7.58
CA VAL A 462 -32.26 -9.95 -6.37
C VAL A 462 -33.31 -8.87 -6.66
N PHE A 463 -32.99 -7.89 -7.52
CA PHE A 463 -33.96 -6.87 -7.93
C PHE A 463 -35.11 -7.39 -8.81
N GLN A 464 -34.97 -8.57 -9.42
CA GLN A 464 -36.03 -9.15 -10.27
C GLN A 464 -37.04 -9.98 -9.48
N LYS A 465 -36.61 -10.68 -8.43
CA LYS A 465 -37.43 -11.58 -7.62
C LYS A 465 -36.84 -11.72 -6.22
N ASP A 466 -37.70 -11.87 -5.22
CA ASP A 466 -37.23 -12.18 -3.86
C ASP A 466 -36.46 -13.49 -3.84
N HIS A 467 -35.30 -13.44 -3.22
CA HIS A 467 -34.39 -14.55 -3.05
C HIS A 467 -33.88 -14.56 -1.61
N THR A 468 -33.64 -15.76 -1.08
CA THR A 468 -32.96 -15.90 0.21
C THR A 468 -31.44 -15.81 0.04
N ALA A 469 -30.73 -15.50 1.13
CA ALA A 469 -29.27 -15.52 1.18
C ALA A 469 -28.72 -16.86 0.67
N TYR A 470 -29.30 -17.99 1.12
CA TYR A 470 -28.94 -19.32 0.66
C TYR A 470 -29.08 -19.51 -0.86
N GLN A 471 -30.16 -19.00 -1.47
CA GLN A 471 -30.39 -19.14 -2.91
C GLN A 471 -29.38 -18.33 -3.73
N ILE A 472 -29.03 -17.13 -3.25
CA ILE A 472 -28.01 -16.27 -3.87
C ILE A 472 -26.64 -16.91 -3.71
N LYS A 473 -26.27 -17.38 -2.51
CA LYS A 473 -25.03 -18.14 -2.26
C LYS A 473 -24.86 -19.32 -3.21
N LYS A 474 -25.91 -20.12 -3.33
CA LYS A 474 -25.92 -21.30 -4.21
C LYS A 474 -25.77 -20.92 -5.69
N THR A 475 -26.33 -19.78 -6.09
CA THR A 475 -26.19 -19.27 -7.46
C THR A 475 -24.77 -18.76 -7.72
N ALA A 476 -24.22 -17.99 -6.78
CA ALA A 476 -22.85 -17.47 -6.81
C ALA A 476 -21.85 -18.61 -7.01
N MET A 477 -21.88 -19.61 -6.14
CA MET A 477 -20.91 -20.71 -6.18
C MET A 477 -21.10 -21.64 -7.38
N ARG A 478 -22.34 -22.00 -7.74
CA ARG A 478 -22.57 -23.04 -8.78
C ARG A 478 -22.59 -22.51 -10.21
N LYS A 479 -22.95 -21.24 -10.40
CA LYS A 479 -23.16 -20.68 -11.75
C LYS A 479 -22.15 -19.59 -12.11
N LEU A 480 -21.53 -18.96 -11.12
CA LEU A 480 -20.62 -17.83 -11.31
C LEU A 480 -19.21 -18.13 -10.81
N ASP A 481 -18.94 -19.38 -10.41
CA ASP A 481 -17.62 -19.89 -10.02
C ASP A 481 -16.93 -19.08 -8.91
N LEU A 482 -17.72 -18.56 -7.98
CA LEU A 482 -17.20 -17.85 -6.81
C LEU A 482 -16.82 -18.83 -5.70
N SER A 483 -15.74 -18.51 -4.98
CA SER A 483 -15.38 -19.16 -3.73
C SER A 483 -16.44 -18.94 -2.65
N GLN A 484 -16.35 -19.70 -1.57
CA GLN A 484 -17.28 -19.56 -0.44
C GLN A 484 -17.17 -18.17 0.21
N GLU A 485 -15.94 -17.68 0.42
CA GLU A 485 -15.66 -16.38 1.05
C GLU A 485 -16.20 -15.22 0.19
N GLU A 486 -15.97 -15.26 -1.12
CA GLU A 486 -16.50 -14.26 -2.05
C GLU A 486 -18.03 -14.25 -2.06
N ALA A 487 -18.66 -15.42 -2.06
CA ALA A 487 -20.11 -15.53 -2.03
C ALA A 487 -20.71 -15.02 -0.71
N GLU A 488 -20.05 -15.26 0.42
CA GLU A 488 -20.43 -14.74 1.74
C GLU A 488 -20.31 -13.22 1.79
N SER A 489 -19.20 -12.65 1.31
CA SER A 489 -19.00 -11.20 1.22
C SER A 489 -20.10 -10.49 0.42
N ILE A 490 -20.53 -11.04 -0.72
CA ILE A 490 -21.63 -10.46 -1.51
C ILE A 490 -22.95 -10.49 -0.73
N ILE A 491 -23.22 -11.57 0.01
CA ILE A 491 -24.45 -11.72 0.80
C ILE A 491 -24.48 -10.71 1.93
N GLU A 492 -23.40 -10.58 2.68
CA GLU A 492 -23.29 -9.60 3.78
C GLU A 492 -23.54 -8.17 3.28
N GLU A 493 -22.97 -7.81 2.12
CA GLU A 493 -23.22 -6.50 1.52
C GLU A 493 -24.68 -6.34 1.06
N PHE A 494 -25.30 -7.39 0.52
CA PHE A 494 -26.71 -7.34 0.11
C PHE A 494 -27.67 -7.26 1.30
N GLU A 495 -27.37 -7.94 2.41
CA GLU A 495 -28.13 -7.86 3.66
C GLU A 495 -27.98 -6.47 4.30
N LYS A 496 -26.75 -5.94 4.34
CA LYS A 496 -26.46 -4.59 4.84
C LYS A 496 -27.20 -3.51 4.05
N ARG A 497 -27.37 -3.70 2.75
CA ARG A 497 -28.18 -2.83 1.88
C ARG A 497 -29.68 -3.13 1.89
N HIS A 498 -30.11 -4.11 2.68
CA HIS A 498 -31.50 -4.58 2.74
C HIS A 498 -32.07 -5.03 1.39
N TRP A 499 -31.22 -5.54 0.50
CA TRP A 499 -31.65 -6.17 -0.76
C TRP A 499 -32.08 -7.62 -0.55
N ILE A 500 -31.51 -8.28 0.47
CA ILE A 500 -31.93 -9.59 0.94
C ILE A 500 -32.30 -9.47 2.42
N ASP A 501 -33.44 -10.05 2.78
CA ASP A 501 -33.86 -10.21 4.17
C ASP A 501 -34.61 -11.55 4.29
N ASP A 502 -33.94 -12.55 4.83
CA ASP A 502 -34.49 -13.90 4.98
C ASP A 502 -35.68 -13.95 5.95
N ARG A 503 -35.73 -13.04 6.94
CA ARG A 503 -36.84 -12.92 7.90
C ARG A 503 -38.07 -12.34 7.19
N GLN A 504 -37.91 -11.23 6.48
CA GLN A 504 -39.00 -10.62 5.72
C GLN A 504 -39.50 -11.56 4.62
N TYR A 505 -38.58 -12.23 3.91
CA TYR A 505 -38.93 -13.27 2.94
C TYR A 505 -39.80 -14.36 3.56
N ALA A 506 -39.45 -14.85 4.76
CA ALA A 506 -40.22 -15.87 5.46
C ALA A 506 -41.65 -15.39 5.80
N LEU A 507 -41.78 -14.17 6.34
CA LEU A 507 -43.07 -13.56 6.68
C LEU A 507 -43.98 -13.45 5.44
N ASP A 508 -43.46 -12.88 4.35
CA ASP A 508 -44.23 -12.67 3.12
C ASP A 508 -44.67 -14.00 2.49
N LYS A 509 -43.79 -15.01 2.47
CA LYS A 509 -44.13 -16.32 1.92
C LYS A 509 -45.14 -17.06 2.78
N VAL A 510 -45.08 -16.98 4.11
CA VAL A 510 -46.08 -17.61 5.00
C VAL A 510 -47.46 -16.99 4.78
N GLN A 511 -47.54 -15.66 4.72
CA GLN A 511 -48.81 -14.97 4.46
C GLN A 511 -49.42 -15.37 3.10
N ALA A 512 -48.60 -15.37 2.03
CA ALA A 512 -49.03 -15.78 0.71
C ALA A 512 -49.46 -17.26 0.65
N TRP A 513 -48.69 -18.16 1.27
CA TRP A 513 -48.94 -19.60 1.25
C TRP A 513 -50.11 -20.04 2.13
N SER A 514 -50.38 -19.33 3.22
CA SER A 514 -51.59 -19.51 4.01
C SER A 514 -52.84 -19.25 3.17
N THR A 515 -52.82 -18.19 2.35
CA THR A 515 -53.91 -17.87 1.40
C THR A 515 -54.10 -18.99 0.34
N TYR A 516 -53.03 -19.67 -0.05
CA TYR A 516 -53.09 -20.82 -0.96
C TYR A 516 -53.56 -22.13 -0.31
N GLY A 517 -53.75 -22.14 1.01
CA GLY A 517 -54.23 -23.29 1.78
C GLY A 517 -53.13 -24.33 2.03
N TYR A 518 -51.92 -23.87 2.36
CA TYR A 518 -50.87 -24.69 2.95
C TYR A 518 -50.88 -24.57 4.47
N GLY A 519 -50.75 -25.70 5.16
CA GLY A 519 -50.63 -25.71 6.62
C GLY A 519 -49.18 -25.47 7.07
N LYS A 520 -49.01 -25.12 8.35
CA LYS A 520 -47.72 -24.70 8.94
C LYS A 520 -46.57 -25.66 8.64
N LYS A 521 -46.78 -26.98 8.69
CA LYS A 521 -45.71 -27.97 8.40
C LYS A 521 -45.18 -27.87 6.96
N LYS A 522 -46.07 -27.62 5.99
CA LYS A 522 -45.68 -27.54 4.57
C LYS A 522 -44.99 -26.21 4.26
N MET A 523 -45.43 -25.12 4.88
CA MET A 523 -44.77 -23.82 4.78
C MET A 523 -43.36 -23.88 5.37
N ALA A 524 -43.22 -24.42 6.58
CA ALA A 524 -41.93 -24.62 7.23
C ALA A 524 -40.96 -25.49 6.39
N SER A 525 -41.44 -26.58 5.80
CA SER A 525 -40.62 -27.42 4.89
C SER A 525 -40.09 -26.63 3.69
N LYS A 526 -40.95 -25.82 3.05
CA LYS A 526 -40.56 -25.00 1.89
C LYS A 526 -39.58 -23.89 2.25
N LEU A 527 -39.73 -23.24 3.41
CA LEU A 527 -38.77 -22.25 3.88
C LEU A 527 -37.42 -22.89 4.22
N LYS A 528 -37.43 -24.09 4.82
CA LYS A 528 -36.22 -24.87 5.09
C LYS A 528 -35.50 -25.26 3.80
N GLU A 529 -36.22 -25.68 2.76
CA GLU A 529 -35.65 -25.94 1.43
C GLU A 529 -35.07 -24.68 0.77
N ALA A 530 -35.61 -23.51 1.09
CA ALA A 530 -35.09 -22.21 0.67
C ALA A 530 -33.90 -21.73 1.54
N GLY A 531 -33.50 -22.49 2.57
CA GLY A 531 -32.36 -22.19 3.43
C GLY A 531 -32.62 -21.14 4.52
N VAL A 532 -33.87 -20.82 4.82
CA VAL A 532 -34.24 -19.89 5.89
C VAL A 532 -33.93 -20.51 7.26
N ALA A 533 -33.37 -19.72 8.18
CA ALA A 533 -33.03 -20.15 9.53
C ALA A 533 -34.26 -20.65 10.33
N PRO A 534 -34.12 -21.68 11.19
CA PRO A 534 -35.23 -22.20 11.99
C PRO A 534 -35.95 -21.15 12.84
N SER A 535 -35.22 -20.20 13.42
CA SER A 535 -35.78 -19.10 14.22
C SER A 535 -36.76 -18.24 13.41
N TYR A 536 -36.40 -17.85 12.18
CA TYR A 536 -37.28 -17.06 11.32
C TYR A 536 -38.47 -17.87 10.81
N ILE A 537 -38.30 -19.19 10.61
CA ILE A 537 -39.41 -20.07 10.23
C ILE A 537 -40.44 -20.16 11.36
N GLU A 538 -39.98 -20.35 12.60
CA GLU A 538 -40.84 -20.40 13.78
C GLU A 538 -41.58 -19.08 13.99
N GLU A 539 -40.85 -17.96 13.91
CA GLU A 539 -41.41 -16.61 14.00
C GLU A 539 -42.48 -16.37 12.93
N ALA A 540 -42.19 -16.66 11.66
CA ALA A 540 -43.12 -16.43 10.56
C ALA A 540 -44.36 -17.33 10.66
N CYS A 541 -44.21 -18.60 11.06
CA CYS A 541 -45.35 -19.49 11.25
C CYS A 541 -46.21 -19.12 12.47
N ALA A 542 -45.63 -18.49 13.49
CA ALA A 542 -46.35 -18.03 14.68
C ALA A 542 -47.34 -16.88 14.37
N GLN A 543 -47.08 -16.09 13.33
CA GLN A 543 -47.98 -15.03 12.86
C GLN A 543 -49.31 -15.55 12.29
N VAL A 544 -49.42 -16.85 12.03
CA VAL A 544 -50.67 -17.45 11.56
C VAL A 544 -51.52 -17.84 12.76
N GLU A 545 -52.52 -17.00 13.05
CA GLU A 545 -53.47 -17.22 14.13
C GLU A 545 -54.19 -18.57 13.98
N PRO A 546 -54.47 -19.29 15.10
CA PRO A 546 -55.16 -20.58 15.05
C PRO A 546 -56.50 -20.54 14.31
N GLU A 547 -57.26 -19.45 14.44
CA GLU A 547 -58.54 -19.25 13.77
C GLU A 547 -58.38 -19.14 12.25
N ASP A 548 -57.38 -18.38 11.79
CA ASP A 548 -57.07 -18.22 10.37
C ASP A 548 -56.59 -19.52 9.75
N GLU A 549 -55.77 -20.30 10.49
CA GLU A 549 -55.32 -21.61 10.06
C GLU A 549 -56.50 -22.58 9.86
N LEU A 550 -57.45 -22.60 10.79
CA LEU A 550 -58.66 -23.42 10.71
C LEU A 550 -59.56 -22.97 9.55
N ASN A 551 -59.77 -21.66 9.39
CA ASN A 551 -60.56 -21.10 8.28
C ASN A 551 -59.96 -21.46 6.92
N ALA A 552 -58.62 -21.37 6.78
CA ALA A 552 -57.92 -21.78 5.56
C ALA A 552 -58.02 -23.30 5.31
N ALA A 553 -57.98 -24.11 6.38
CA ALA A 553 -58.19 -25.54 6.32
C ALA A 553 -59.62 -25.87 5.84
N MET A 554 -60.65 -25.23 6.41
CA MET A 554 -62.06 -25.40 6.00
C MET A 554 -62.28 -25.03 4.53
N LYS A 555 -61.77 -23.87 4.08
CA LYS A 555 -61.81 -23.48 2.65
C LYS A 555 -61.09 -24.47 1.74
N SER A 556 -59.99 -25.05 2.20
CA SER A 556 -59.28 -26.12 1.48
C SER A 556 -60.09 -27.41 1.45
N ALA A 557 -60.77 -27.73 2.55
CA ALA A 557 -61.58 -28.92 2.71
C ALA A 557 -62.82 -28.87 1.79
N GLN A 558 -63.51 -27.74 1.70
CA GLN A 558 -64.61 -27.50 0.74
C GLN A 558 -64.15 -27.67 -0.72
N ARG A 559 -62.99 -27.08 -1.07
CA ARG A 559 -62.42 -27.26 -2.42
C ARG A 559 -62.09 -28.73 -2.72
N ILE A 560 -61.57 -29.47 -1.74
CA ILE A 560 -61.29 -30.90 -1.88
C ILE A 560 -62.59 -31.68 -2.01
N MET A 561 -63.61 -31.38 -1.20
CA MET A 561 -64.92 -32.02 -1.21
C MET A 561 -65.56 -31.95 -2.60
N ALA A 562 -65.51 -30.78 -3.26
CA ALA A 562 -66.02 -30.59 -4.63
C ALA A 562 -65.35 -31.52 -5.67
N THR A 563 -64.14 -32.02 -5.40
CA THR A 563 -63.43 -32.96 -6.29
C THR A 563 -63.73 -34.44 -5.99
N ILE A 564 -64.32 -34.74 -4.83
CA ILE A 564 -64.57 -36.11 -4.39
C ILE A 564 -65.99 -36.51 -4.82
N ARG A 565 -66.09 -37.53 -5.66
CA ARG A 565 -67.37 -38.14 -6.07
C ARG A 565 -67.37 -39.62 -5.73
N GLU A 566 -68.56 -40.21 -5.60
CA GLU A 566 -68.75 -41.66 -5.54
C GLU A 566 -67.97 -42.32 -4.39
N GLN A 567 -68.16 -41.81 -3.17
CA GLN A 567 -67.60 -42.34 -1.92
C GLN A 567 -68.66 -42.23 -0.82
N SER A 568 -68.59 -43.09 0.19
CA SER A 568 -69.40 -42.93 1.40
C SER A 568 -68.95 -41.70 2.18
N ASP A 569 -69.85 -41.12 2.97
CA ASP A 569 -69.58 -39.90 3.73
C ASP A 569 -68.43 -40.09 4.72
N ARG A 570 -68.32 -41.28 5.33
CA ARG A 570 -67.17 -41.69 6.15
C ARG A 570 -65.85 -41.64 5.38
N LEU A 571 -65.81 -42.18 4.15
CA LEU A 571 -64.59 -42.20 3.34
C LEU A 571 -64.28 -40.81 2.75
N LYS A 572 -65.29 -40.01 2.39
CA LYS A 572 -65.10 -38.61 1.99
C LYS A 572 -64.39 -37.84 3.10
N ARG A 573 -64.89 -37.93 4.33
CA ARG A 573 -64.30 -37.24 5.50
C ARG A 573 -62.86 -37.72 5.77
N GLN A 574 -62.61 -39.03 5.73
CA GLN A 574 -61.26 -39.59 5.87
C GLN A 574 -60.31 -39.10 4.76
N THR A 575 -60.77 -39.06 3.52
CA THR A 575 -59.98 -38.60 2.36
C THR A 575 -59.65 -37.11 2.47
N ILE A 576 -60.60 -36.29 2.94
CA ILE A 576 -60.39 -34.86 3.20
C ILE A 576 -59.32 -34.66 4.27
N ILE A 577 -59.44 -35.34 5.41
CA ILE A 577 -58.46 -35.26 6.51
C ILE A 577 -57.05 -35.64 6.01
N GLN A 578 -56.92 -36.76 5.28
CA GLN A 578 -55.63 -37.19 4.73
C GLN A 578 -55.04 -36.16 3.75
N LYS A 579 -55.87 -35.59 2.87
CA LYS A 579 -55.44 -34.55 1.92
C LYS A 579 -55.04 -33.25 2.64
N LEU A 580 -55.73 -32.86 3.71
CA LEU A 580 -55.34 -31.71 4.54
C LEU A 580 -54.02 -31.95 5.26
N ILE A 581 -53.81 -33.15 5.83
CA ILE A 581 -52.51 -33.51 6.42
C ILE A 581 -51.39 -33.45 5.37
N SER A 582 -51.63 -33.92 4.14
CA SER A 582 -50.67 -33.81 3.03
C SER A 582 -50.40 -32.36 2.58
N LYS A 583 -51.34 -31.44 2.86
CA LYS A 583 -51.17 -30.00 2.69
C LYS A 583 -50.44 -29.33 3.85
N GLY A 584 -50.08 -30.08 4.89
CA GLY A 584 -49.25 -29.61 6.01
C GLY A 584 -50.03 -29.14 7.24
N TYR A 585 -51.34 -29.36 7.30
CA TYR A 585 -52.13 -29.06 8.50
C TYR A 585 -51.84 -30.09 9.61
N SER A 586 -51.96 -29.67 10.88
CA SER A 586 -51.88 -30.59 12.00
C SER A 586 -53.03 -31.61 11.96
N VAL A 587 -52.87 -32.75 12.65
CA VAL A 587 -53.92 -33.77 12.71
C VAL A 587 -55.19 -33.20 13.36
N GLU A 588 -55.03 -32.34 14.35
CA GLU A 588 -56.12 -31.68 15.07
C GLU A 588 -56.90 -30.73 14.16
N VAL A 589 -56.20 -29.80 13.50
CA VAL A 589 -56.82 -28.83 12.57
C VAL A 589 -57.47 -29.55 11.39
N ALA A 590 -56.82 -30.59 10.85
CA ALA A 590 -57.37 -31.36 9.75
C ALA A 590 -58.66 -32.11 10.14
N LYS A 591 -58.71 -32.67 11.36
CA LYS A 591 -59.92 -33.31 11.90
C LYS A 591 -61.03 -32.28 12.11
N GLN A 592 -60.75 -31.19 12.82
CA GLN A 592 -61.72 -30.11 13.06
C GLN A 592 -62.31 -29.59 11.73
N ALA A 593 -61.47 -29.25 10.75
CA ALA A 593 -61.94 -28.79 9.45
C ALA A 593 -62.72 -29.86 8.67
N GLY A 594 -62.35 -31.13 8.77
CA GLY A 594 -63.09 -32.25 8.17
C GLY A 594 -64.43 -32.50 8.85
N ASP A 595 -64.51 -32.25 10.16
CA ASP A 595 -65.69 -32.46 10.97
C ASP A 595 -66.73 -31.35 10.81
N SER A 596 -66.28 -30.13 10.51
CA SER A 596 -67.13 -28.97 10.22
C SER A 596 -67.74 -28.95 8.80
N ILE A 597 -67.43 -29.93 7.95
CA ILE A 597 -68.05 -30.04 6.61
C ILE A 597 -69.39 -30.75 6.73
N GLU A 598 -70.45 -30.06 6.30
CA GLU A 598 -71.76 -30.66 6.05
C GLU A 598 -71.67 -31.60 4.86
N LEU A 599 -72.11 -32.85 5.04
CA LEU A 599 -72.19 -33.86 3.99
C LEU A 599 -73.68 -34.05 3.65
N ASP A 600 -74.07 -33.91 2.39
CA ASP A 600 -75.48 -33.86 1.93
C ASP A 600 -76.31 -35.15 2.13
N GLY A 601 -75.79 -36.16 2.82
CA GLY A 601 -76.58 -37.27 3.38
C GLY A 601 -77.21 -38.27 2.41
N ASP A 602 -77.16 -38.06 1.08
CA ASP A 602 -77.67 -39.03 0.11
C ASP A 602 -76.65 -40.17 -0.16
N GLU A 603 -76.42 -40.99 0.87
CA GLU A 603 -75.57 -42.19 0.77
C GLU A 603 -76.09 -43.18 -0.29
N LYS A 604 -77.41 -43.18 -0.55
CA LYS A 604 -78.05 -44.05 -1.55
C LYS A 604 -77.68 -43.60 -2.97
N GLU A 605 -77.75 -42.32 -3.27
CA GLU A 605 -77.32 -41.79 -4.57
C GLU A 605 -75.82 -42.01 -4.80
N ALA A 606 -74.98 -41.78 -3.79
CA ALA A 606 -73.54 -42.00 -3.89
C ALA A 606 -73.18 -43.48 -4.14
N LEU A 607 -73.91 -44.41 -3.51
CA LEU A 607 -73.78 -45.85 -3.73
C LEU A 607 -74.26 -46.23 -5.13
N TYR A 608 -75.40 -45.69 -5.58
CA TYR A 608 -75.94 -45.93 -6.90
C TYR A 608 -74.98 -45.49 -8.01
N LEU A 609 -74.41 -44.28 -7.92
CA LEU A 609 -73.40 -43.78 -8.85
C LEU A 609 -72.13 -44.65 -8.85
N SER A 610 -71.70 -45.11 -7.67
CA SER A 610 -70.56 -46.01 -7.51
C SER A 610 -70.80 -47.36 -8.19
N LEU A 611 -71.99 -47.95 -8.00
CA LEU A 611 -72.42 -49.19 -8.63
C LEU A 611 -72.52 -49.05 -10.15
N LYS A 612 -73.14 -47.98 -10.65
CA LYS A 612 -73.26 -47.68 -12.09
C LYS A 612 -71.89 -47.62 -12.76
N LYS A 613 -70.92 -46.98 -12.12
CA LYS A 613 -69.54 -46.90 -12.63
C LYS A 613 -68.81 -48.23 -12.56
N ALA A 614 -68.93 -48.96 -11.45
CA ALA A 614 -68.34 -50.29 -11.30
C ALA A 614 -68.88 -51.27 -12.36
N LYS A 615 -70.20 -51.28 -12.59
CA LYS A 615 -70.87 -52.10 -13.60
C LYS A 615 -70.35 -51.82 -15.02
N ARG A 616 -70.06 -50.56 -15.35
CA ARG A 616 -69.42 -50.16 -16.62
C ARG A 616 -67.97 -50.63 -16.69
N MET A 617 -67.20 -50.40 -15.63
CA MET A 617 -65.77 -50.71 -15.59
C MET A 617 -65.49 -52.22 -15.69
N TYR A 618 -66.38 -53.04 -15.13
CA TYR A 618 -66.25 -54.50 -15.11
C TYR A 618 -67.23 -55.20 -16.05
N ALA A 619 -67.74 -54.51 -17.07
CA ALA A 619 -68.75 -55.05 -17.99
C ALA A 619 -68.27 -56.27 -18.80
N SER A 620 -66.96 -56.40 -19.02
CA SER A 620 -66.33 -57.48 -19.80
C SER A 620 -66.06 -58.77 -19.01
N LEU A 621 -66.38 -58.81 -17.71
CA LEU A 621 -66.16 -60.00 -16.88
C LEU A 621 -67.43 -60.86 -16.82
N GLU A 622 -67.28 -62.18 -16.79
CA GLU A 622 -68.41 -63.10 -16.59
C GLU A 622 -68.75 -63.28 -15.10
N GLU A 623 -69.98 -63.72 -14.83
CA GLU A 623 -70.41 -64.10 -13.48
C GLU A 623 -69.71 -65.39 -13.04
N PRO A 624 -69.32 -65.55 -11.75
CA PRO A 624 -69.54 -64.65 -10.61
C PRO A 624 -68.41 -63.61 -10.37
N LYS A 625 -67.38 -63.58 -11.24
CA LYS A 625 -66.20 -62.70 -11.07
C LYS A 625 -66.59 -61.22 -11.19
N ARG A 626 -67.53 -60.90 -12.07
CA ARG A 626 -68.06 -59.54 -12.27
C ARG A 626 -68.69 -58.98 -10.99
N THR A 627 -69.65 -59.69 -10.40
CA THR A 627 -70.32 -59.26 -9.16
C THR A 627 -69.34 -59.08 -8.01
N ASN A 628 -68.37 -60.00 -7.86
CA ASN A 628 -67.34 -59.87 -6.82
C ASN A 628 -66.45 -58.62 -7.00
N LYS A 629 -66.06 -58.29 -8.24
CA LYS A 629 -65.26 -57.07 -8.51
C LYS A 629 -66.06 -55.79 -8.28
N ILE A 630 -67.36 -55.80 -8.59
CA ILE A 630 -68.27 -54.68 -8.29
C ILE A 630 -68.40 -54.47 -6.78
N ARG A 631 -68.63 -55.55 -6.01
CA ARG A 631 -68.68 -55.50 -4.53
C ARG A 631 -67.38 -54.94 -3.95
N ILE A 632 -66.23 -55.47 -4.35
CA ILE A 632 -64.92 -54.99 -3.88
C ILE A 632 -64.71 -53.50 -4.22
N TYR A 633 -65.15 -53.05 -5.39
CA TYR A 633 -65.06 -51.64 -5.76
C TYR A 633 -65.91 -50.75 -4.82
N CYS A 634 -67.17 -51.12 -4.56
CA CYS A 634 -68.03 -50.36 -3.65
C CYS A 634 -67.54 -50.40 -2.19
N LEU A 635 -67.00 -51.54 -1.73
CA LEU A 635 -66.34 -51.63 -0.42
C LEU A 635 -65.14 -50.68 -0.32
N ARG A 636 -64.32 -50.59 -1.37
CA ARG A 636 -63.21 -49.61 -1.46
C ARG A 636 -63.68 -48.16 -1.52
N LYS A 637 -64.92 -47.92 -1.94
CA LYS A 637 -65.59 -46.61 -1.87
C LYS A 637 -66.23 -46.33 -0.51
N GLY A 638 -66.10 -47.26 0.45
CA GLY A 638 -66.41 -47.05 1.86
C GLY A 638 -67.84 -47.42 2.27
N PHE A 639 -68.61 -48.06 1.39
CA PHE A 639 -69.96 -48.57 1.68
C PHE A 639 -69.89 -49.92 2.40
N SER A 640 -70.89 -50.23 3.23
CA SER A 640 -70.97 -51.52 3.94
C SER A 640 -71.47 -52.64 3.04
N VAL A 641 -71.19 -53.90 3.40
CA VAL A 641 -71.68 -55.08 2.68
C VAL A 641 -73.22 -55.06 2.59
N MET A 642 -73.89 -54.75 3.71
CA MET A 642 -75.35 -54.66 3.77
C MET A 642 -75.92 -53.62 2.80
N GLN A 643 -75.34 -52.42 2.75
CA GLN A 643 -75.79 -51.36 1.84
C GLN A 643 -75.65 -51.78 0.37
N ILE A 644 -74.54 -52.45 0.03
CA ILE A 644 -74.26 -52.88 -1.34
C ILE A 644 -75.23 -53.99 -1.77
N ASP A 645 -75.48 -54.96 -0.90
CA ASP A 645 -76.35 -56.11 -1.20
C ASP A 645 -77.82 -55.69 -1.29
N GLU A 646 -78.29 -54.77 -0.43
CA GLU A 646 -79.66 -54.22 -0.48
C GLU A 646 -79.98 -53.56 -1.85
N VAL A 647 -79.01 -52.85 -2.44
CA VAL A 647 -79.18 -52.21 -3.76
C VAL A 647 -79.04 -53.21 -4.91
N LEU A 648 -78.18 -54.22 -4.79
CA LEU A 648 -78.04 -55.26 -5.83
C LEU A 648 -79.23 -56.24 -5.86
N GLU A 649 -79.84 -56.54 -4.72
CA GLU A 649 -81.02 -57.40 -4.60
C GLU A 649 -82.29 -56.70 -5.09
N SER A 650 -82.44 -55.39 -4.84
CA SER A 650 -83.57 -54.58 -5.31
C SER A 650 -83.58 -54.34 -6.82
N GLU A 651 -82.44 -54.46 -7.52
CA GLU A 651 -82.33 -54.42 -8.99
C GLU A 651 -82.50 -55.82 -9.65
N SER A 652 -82.56 -56.90 -8.86
CA SER A 652 -82.72 -58.28 -9.33
C SER A 652 -84.18 -58.78 -9.30
N LYS A 653 -85.10 -57.93 -8.83
CA LYS A 653 -86.57 -58.08 -8.91
C LYS A 653 -87.12 -57.11 -9.94
#